data_AF-A0A4Q2UU36-F1
#
_entry.id   AF-A0A4Q2UU36-F1
#
_cell.length_a   1.000
_cell.length_b   1.000
_cell.length_c   1.000
_cell.angle_alpha   90.00
_cell.angle_beta   90.00
_cell.angle_gamma   90.00
#
_symmetry.space_group_name_H-M   'P 1'
#
loop_
_entity.id
_entity.type
_entity.pdbx_description
1 polymer ?
#
loop_
_entity_poly.entity_id
_entity_poly.type
_entity_poly.pdbx_seq_one_letter_code
_entity_poly.pdbx_strand_id
1 'polypeptide(L)'
;EYPQEEYGITVWRHSYACVRHGYLSKANNLQIQVHEWPLPKNNLGAQATVFELAVPPIFSEWRDITLYLINDVLLSQPFGVHHPNPSYSLRAYQPLDKFFRTRRDYRIHLVSEAKPNVVTHRRDKPIQYCTDSDVCVNNGLRYQYYDGNQNCFLEELLPTEGLSNLCTFDLPKRAQALKRFLVRTWLKPEGETPNEVIASQSDCPEYLSLSEYKVLAELPYGYNIQWMSILTQLAMPKIDFNKTETAIFLLQMSLQAGPRSSTSTRCTHLRLKDREFGHQMLEHLTKGVSHIQENWESYTALSSYTLLASRLLSQVPSELSQAFLGLLEKCRRISYRWLTTILERVQETTSETRRSGLLKTALTIALICGDSFNVYDGFLPVILADAKQASMLVECSIIIYNNASLKSETETTLRGILFDRWSYTMHRVCAILVEQNHLASSCLDLAIKRHWPAFQPTASWTLAAESSYWFKTTNRGHLQVHYNILTGELLVNGLPLTRLPEQYERHDDYERLFEGLILNVMPSNLPGMRFCTTQQFQGHIVHFGMQDQDLLVRLEVNESYLDLIPSRTLRDMLPHSFVNDYAHWYHNEAGIIQLRSLKDRWTSNPDDWCFVRQDGGWKLCQAGRTFLFAPSSSMARRIAGILSPLEAPLGLHMLYDARKSALEVRVPSLRLD
;
A
#
# COMPACT_ATOMS: atom_id res chain seq x y z
N GLU A 1 95.54 -2.68 -20.75
CA GLU A 1 95.45 -4.12 -20.41
C GLU A 1 96.28 -4.33 -19.16
N TYR A 2 95.97 -5.32 -18.33
CA TYR A 2 96.77 -5.70 -17.17
C TYR A 2 97.09 -7.20 -17.26
N PRO A 3 98.30 -7.62 -16.86
CA PRO A 3 98.67 -9.03 -16.86
C PRO A 3 97.91 -9.76 -15.75
N GLN A 4 97.33 -10.90 -16.08
CA GLN A 4 96.75 -11.84 -15.12
C GLN A 4 97.24 -13.24 -15.45
N GLU A 5 97.77 -13.97 -14.46
CA GLU A 5 98.16 -15.37 -14.66
C GLU A 5 96.94 -16.28 -14.56
N GLU A 6 96.70 -17.05 -15.62
CA GLU A 6 95.78 -18.17 -15.59
C GLU A 6 96.54 -19.44 -15.99
N TYR A 7 96.49 -20.46 -15.14
CA TYR A 7 97.17 -21.75 -15.36
C TYR A 7 98.67 -21.67 -15.69
N GLY A 8 99.38 -20.71 -15.08
CA GLY A 8 100.83 -20.55 -15.26
C GLY A 8 101.25 -19.85 -16.56
N ILE A 9 100.29 -19.25 -17.28
CA ILE A 9 100.54 -18.45 -18.49
C ILE A 9 100.07 -17.02 -18.22
N THR A 10 100.90 -16.02 -18.51
CA THR A 10 100.52 -14.61 -18.41
C THR A 10 99.54 -14.27 -19.54
N VAL A 11 98.26 -14.12 -19.21
CA VAL A 11 97.23 -13.72 -20.15
C VAL A 11 96.97 -12.23 -19.97
N TRP A 12 97.06 -11.46 -21.05
CA TRP A 12 96.77 -10.03 -21.02
C TRP A 12 95.26 -9.84 -20.99
N ARG A 13 94.73 -9.45 -19.82
CA ARG A 13 93.31 -9.10 -19.71
C ARG A 13 93.11 -7.64 -19.99
N HIS A 14 92.09 -7.38 -20.78
CA HIS A 14 91.71 -6.03 -21.13
C HIS A 14 91.11 -5.32 -19.90
N SER A 15 91.37 -4.01 -19.74
CA SER A 15 90.91 -3.26 -18.55
C SER A 15 89.39 -3.32 -18.41
N TYR A 16 88.88 -3.51 -17.18
CA TYR A 16 87.45 -3.43 -16.87
C TYR A 16 86.87 -2.04 -17.17
N ALA A 17 87.71 -1.00 -17.18
CA ALA A 17 87.36 0.37 -17.54
C ALA A 17 87.51 0.66 -19.05
N CYS A 18 87.60 -0.37 -19.90
CA CYS A 18 87.72 -0.17 -21.33
C CYS A 18 86.45 0.42 -21.93
N VAL A 19 86.63 1.59 -22.55
CA VAL A 19 85.57 2.32 -23.25
C VAL A 19 84.93 1.47 -24.37
N ARG A 20 85.71 0.71 -25.14
CA ARG A 20 85.21 -0.19 -26.21
C ARG A 20 84.35 -1.33 -25.64
N HIS A 21 84.78 -1.98 -24.57
CA HIS A 21 83.99 -3.04 -23.92
C HIS A 21 82.76 -2.48 -23.20
N GLY A 22 82.86 -1.26 -22.67
CA GLY A 22 81.71 -0.50 -22.17
C GLY A 22 80.68 -0.22 -23.27
N TYR A 23 81.10 0.20 -24.47
CA TYR A 23 80.20 0.38 -25.61
C TYR A 23 79.62 -0.93 -26.14
N LEU A 24 80.41 -2.02 -26.19
CA LEU A 24 79.91 -3.35 -26.58
C LEU A 24 78.88 -3.89 -25.56
N SER A 25 79.14 -3.73 -24.26
CA SER A 25 78.18 -4.09 -23.22
C SER A 25 76.91 -3.25 -23.32
N LYS A 26 77.02 -1.93 -23.55
CA LYS A 26 75.87 -1.06 -23.83
C LYS A 26 75.10 -1.53 -25.07
N ALA A 27 75.78 -1.89 -26.15
CA ALA A 27 75.17 -2.38 -27.39
C ALA A 27 74.44 -3.71 -27.19
N ASN A 28 75.06 -4.68 -26.49
CA ASN A 28 74.45 -5.98 -26.20
C ASN A 28 73.27 -5.88 -25.23
N ASN A 29 73.26 -4.85 -24.38
CA ASN A 29 72.15 -4.55 -23.46
C ASN A 29 71.05 -3.68 -24.10
N LEU A 30 71.17 -3.29 -25.38
CA LEU A 30 70.08 -2.60 -26.07
C LEU A 30 68.90 -3.54 -26.24
N GLN A 31 67.75 -3.08 -25.77
CA GLN A 31 66.49 -3.79 -25.85
C GLN A 31 65.49 -2.97 -26.67
N ILE A 32 64.62 -3.67 -27.37
CA ILE A 32 63.47 -3.13 -28.07
C ILE A 32 62.21 -3.76 -27.48
N GLN A 33 61.15 -2.96 -27.34
CA GLN A 33 59.86 -3.46 -26.88
C GLN A 33 59.07 -4.06 -28.04
N VAL A 34 58.39 -5.18 -27.79
CA VAL A 34 57.45 -5.73 -28.79
C VAL A 34 56.37 -4.71 -29.13
N HIS A 35 56.14 -4.55 -30.41
CA HIS A 35 55.00 -3.84 -30.98
C HIS A 35 53.89 -4.85 -31.28
N GLU A 36 52.87 -4.87 -30.44
CA GLU A 36 51.69 -5.71 -30.64
C GLU A 36 50.70 -5.01 -31.57
N TRP A 37 50.33 -5.68 -32.67
CA TRP A 37 49.28 -5.18 -33.55
C TRP A 37 47.98 -4.99 -32.75
N PRO A 38 47.28 -3.84 -32.86
CA PRO A 38 46.20 -3.50 -31.94
C PRO A 38 44.92 -4.32 -32.15
N LEU A 39 44.71 -4.91 -33.33
CA LEU A 39 43.51 -5.69 -33.65
C LEU A 39 43.79 -7.19 -33.70
N PRO A 40 42.80 -8.04 -33.35
CA PRO A 40 42.88 -9.48 -33.53
C PRO A 40 43.27 -9.89 -34.96
N LYS A 41 44.04 -10.97 -35.11
CA LYS A 41 44.40 -11.51 -36.43
C LYS A 41 43.18 -12.08 -37.18
N ASN A 42 42.20 -12.58 -36.45
CA ASN A 42 40.94 -13.06 -37.03
C ASN A 42 40.10 -11.86 -37.51
N ASN A 43 39.70 -11.87 -38.78
CA ASN A 43 38.95 -10.77 -39.39
C ASN A 43 37.61 -10.48 -38.67
N LEU A 44 36.85 -11.50 -38.29
CA LEU A 44 35.59 -11.31 -37.54
C LEU A 44 35.85 -10.72 -36.15
N GLY A 45 36.92 -11.18 -35.48
CA GLY A 45 37.34 -10.62 -34.20
C GLY A 45 37.79 -9.15 -34.31
N ALA A 46 38.49 -8.80 -35.38
CA ALA A 46 38.88 -7.42 -35.67
C ALA A 46 37.66 -6.53 -35.95
N GLN A 47 36.72 -7.00 -36.78
CA GLN A 47 35.47 -6.29 -37.07
C GLN A 47 34.64 -6.07 -35.80
N ALA A 48 34.47 -7.11 -34.96
CA ALA A 48 33.77 -7.01 -33.70
C ALA A 48 34.46 -6.02 -32.73
N THR A 49 35.80 -6.06 -32.66
CA THR A 49 36.57 -5.10 -31.85
C THR A 49 36.31 -3.67 -32.32
N VAL A 50 36.39 -3.41 -33.63
CA VAL A 50 36.14 -2.09 -34.21
C VAL A 50 34.70 -1.63 -33.99
N PHE A 51 33.73 -2.53 -34.16
CA PHE A 51 32.33 -2.25 -33.88
C PHE A 51 32.12 -1.82 -32.42
N GLU A 52 32.71 -2.54 -31.46
CA GLU A 52 32.56 -2.25 -30.03
C GLU A 52 33.34 -1.01 -29.57
N LEU A 53 34.33 -0.55 -30.33
CA LEU A 53 34.98 0.75 -30.08
C LEU A 53 34.01 1.93 -30.29
N ALA A 54 33.07 1.82 -31.23
CA ALA A 54 32.15 2.88 -31.60
C ALA A 54 30.75 2.33 -31.93
N VAL A 55 30.17 1.60 -30.98
CA VAL A 55 28.87 0.97 -31.17
C VAL A 55 27.77 2.03 -31.27
N PRO A 56 26.84 1.94 -32.23
CA PRO A 56 25.69 2.83 -32.24
C PRO A 56 24.85 2.62 -30.98
N PRO A 57 24.42 3.68 -30.27
CA PRO A 57 23.75 3.58 -28.97
C PRO A 57 22.58 2.60 -28.94
N ILE A 58 21.78 2.56 -30.01
CA ILE A 58 20.61 1.69 -30.13
C ILE A 58 20.94 0.20 -29.95
N PHE A 59 22.11 -0.27 -30.43
CA PHE A 59 22.49 -1.67 -30.29
C PHE A 59 22.91 -2.01 -28.86
N SER A 60 23.59 -1.09 -28.18
CA SER A 60 23.97 -1.29 -26.77
C SER A 60 22.76 -1.22 -25.86
N GLU A 61 21.89 -0.23 -26.04
CA GLU A 61 20.65 -0.10 -25.28
C GLU A 61 19.75 -1.32 -25.49
N TRP A 62 19.58 -1.78 -26.74
CA TRP A 62 18.81 -2.99 -27.02
C TRP A 62 19.39 -4.23 -26.32
N ARG A 63 20.72 -4.45 -26.36
CA ARG A 63 21.36 -5.59 -25.68
C ARG A 63 21.18 -5.54 -24.17
N ASP A 64 21.43 -4.37 -23.58
CA ASP A 64 21.34 -4.16 -22.14
C ASP A 64 19.90 -4.35 -21.64
N ILE A 65 18.91 -3.78 -22.36
CA ILE A 65 17.48 -3.96 -22.04
C ILE A 65 17.04 -5.42 -22.21
N THR A 66 17.50 -6.08 -23.29
CA THR A 66 17.15 -7.48 -23.54
C THR A 66 17.66 -8.39 -22.42
N LEU A 67 18.91 -8.21 -22.01
CA LEU A 67 19.48 -8.98 -20.91
C LEU A 67 18.89 -8.60 -19.57
N TYR A 68 18.55 -7.34 -19.34
CA TYR A 68 17.79 -6.92 -18.17
C TYR A 68 16.45 -7.65 -18.09
N LEU A 69 15.71 -7.73 -19.20
CA LEU A 69 14.45 -8.45 -19.24
C LEU A 69 14.64 -9.96 -18.96
N ILE A 70 15.62 -10.60 -19.59
CA ILE A 70 15.81 -12.05 -19.46
C ILE A 70 16.36 -12.44 -18.08
N ASN A 71 17.38 -11.73 -17.59
CA ASN A 71 18.08 -12.09 -16.35
C ASN A 71 17.43 -11.51 -15.11
N ASP A 72 17.07 -10.22 -15.15
CA ASP A 72 16.66 -9.49 -13.96
C ASP A 72 15.14 -9.50 -13.77
N VAL A 73 14.36 -9.47 -14.87
CA VAL A 73 12.88 -9.53 -14.80
C VAL A 73 12.35 -10.96 -14.89
N LEU A 74 12.81 -11.75 -15.86
CA LEU A 74 12.40 -13.14 -16.05
C LEU A 74 13.21 -14.13 -15.21
N LEU A 75 14.22 -13.64 -14.47
CA LEU A 75 15.02 -14.41 -13.52
C LEU A 75 15.74 -15.61 -14.16
N SER A 76 16.11 -15.50 -15.43
CA SER A 76 16.96 -16.50 -16.08
C SER A 76 18.40 -16.35 -15.61
N GLN A 77 19.17 -17.44 -15.64
CA GLN A 77 20.56 -17.45 -15.19
C GLN A 77 21.48 -18.05 -16.26
N PRO A 78 22.72 -17.55 -16.38
CA PRO A 78 23.71 -18.13 -17.28
C PRO A 78 24.06 -19.55 -16.86
N PHE A 79 24.07 -20.45 -17.84
CA PHE A 79 24.57 -21.80 -17.67
C PHE A 79 26.09 -21.80 -17.59
N GLY A 80 26.66 -22.54 -16.63
CA GLY A 80 28.11 -22.73 -16.56
C GLY A 80 28.90 -21.44 -16.32
N VAL A 81 28.47 -20.61 -15.36
CA VAL A 81 29.06 -19.29 -15.07
C VAL A 81 30.58 -19.34 -14.99
N HIS A 82 31.23 -18.64 -15.91
CA HIS A 82 32.68 -18.49 -15.94
C HIS A 82 33.08 -17.04 -15.61
N HIS A 83 33.75 -16.87 -14.46
CA HIS A 83 34.28 -15.60 -14.02
C HIS A 83 35.74 -15.45 -14.47
N PRO A 84 36.05 -14.53 -15.40
CA PRO A 84 37.41 -14.41 -15.92
C PRO A 84 38.39 -13.91 -14.87
N ASN A 85 39.53 -14.59 -14.75
CA ASN A 85 40.65 -14.15 -13.91
C ASN A 85 42.00 -14.67 -14.44
N PRO A 86 42.92 -13.80 -14.94
CA PRO A 86 42.84 -12.34 -15.02
C PRO A 86 41.95 -11.85 -16.18
N SER A 87 41.50 -10.59 -16.15
CA SER A 87 40.67 -9.99 -17.20
C SER A 87 41.29 -8.72 -17.80
N TYR A 88 41.16 -8.59 -19.13
CA TYR A 88 41.68 -7.49 -19.94
C TYR A 88 40.54 -6.90 -20.78
N SER A 89 40.00 -5.76 -20.35
CA SER A 89 38.89 -5.10 -21.03
C SER A 89 39.35 -4.30 -22.24
N LEU A 90 38.60 -4.35 -23.35
CA LEU A 90 38.81 -3.47 -24.51
C LEU A 90 38.77 -1.99 -24.10
N ARG A 91 37.95 -1.65 -23.09
CA ARG A 91 37.82 -0.29 -22.55
C ARG A 91 39.13 0.24 -21.97
N ALA A 92 39.99 -0.64 -21.48
CA ALA A 92 41.28 -0.28 -20.86
C ALA A 92 42.47 -0.55 -21.80
N TYR A 93 42.24 -1.00 -23.03
CA TYR A 93 43.31 -1.37 -23.96
C TYR A 93 43.92 -0.12 -24.62
N GLN A 94 45.07 0.31 -24.07
CA GLN A 94 45.74 1.55 -24.43
C GLN A 94 45.95 1.78 -25.95
N PRO A 95 46.35 0.77 -26.76
CA PRO A 95 46.56 1.00 -28.19
C PRO A 95 45.32 1.46 -28.97
N LEU A 96 44.12 1.17 -28.47
CA LEU A 96 42.84 1.52 -29.10
C LEU A 96 42.07 2.62 -28.36
N ASP A 97 42.55 3.09 -27.21
CA ASP A 97 41.82 4.01 -26.32
C ASP A 97 41.38 5.31 -27.03
N LYS A 98 42.24 5.90 -27.87
CA LYS A 98 41.93 7.11 -28.64
C LYS A 98 40.76 6.95 -29.62
N PHE A 99 40.46 5.72 -30.04
CA PHE A 99 39.37 5.38 -30.95
C PHE A 99 38.10 4.97 -30.21
N PHE A 100 38.16 4.80 -28.89
CA PHE A 100 36.98 4.46 -28.09
C PHE A 100 36.01 5.64 -28.07
N ARG A 101 34.78 5.38 -28.52
CA ARG A 101 33.65 6.33 -28.61
C ARG A 101 32.39 5.79 -27.94
N THR A 102 32.28 4.48 -27.76
CA THR A 102 31.23 3.82 -26.98
C THR A 102 31.21 4.35 -25.54
N ARG A 103 30.03 4.43 -24.91
CA ARG A 103 29.96 4.76 -23.48
C ARG A 103 30.50 3.62 -22.63
N ARG A 104 31.23 3.95 -21.57
CA ARG A 104 31.91 2.95 -20.72
C ARG A 104 31.01 2.32 -19.66
N ASP A 105 29.80 2.83 -19.47
CA ASP A 105 28.82 2.38 -18.49
C ASP A 105 27.83 1.34 -19.02
N TYR A 106 27.86 1.01 -20.33
CA TYR A 106 27.04 -0.08 -20.86
C TYR A 106 27.36 -1.42 -20.20
N ARG A 107 26.34 -2.26 -19.99
CA ARG A 107 26.46 -3.57 -19.33
C ARG A 107 27.35 -4.50 -20.16
N ILE A 108 27.07 -4.60 -21.46
CA ILE A 108 27.78 -5.53 -22.36
C ILE A 108 28.99 -4.90 -23.02
N HIS A 109 30.12 -5.61 -22.94
CA HIS A 109 31.37 -5.18 -23.55
C HIS A 109 32.34 -6.34 -23.77
N LEU A 110 33.46 -6.06 -24.43
CA LEU A 110 34.49 -7.06 -24.72
C LEU A 110 35.55 -7.13 -23.62
N VAL A 111 35.82 -8.35 -23.16
CA VAL A 111 36.87 -8.71 -22.21
C VAL A 111 37.65 -9.91 -22.74
N SER A 112 38.94 -9.97 -22.44
CA SER A 112 39.79 -11.12 -22.72
C SER A 112 40.45 -11.66 -21.47
N GLU A 113 40.62 -12.97 -21.37
CA GLU A 113 41.48 -13.59 -20.35
C GLU A 113 42.94 -13.74 -20.80
N ALA A 114 43.16 -13.75 -22.12
CA ALA A 114 44.50 -13.83 -22.68
C ALA A 114 45.20 -12.49 -22.46
N LYS A 115 46.44 -12.53 -21.95
CA LYS A 115 47.23 -11.32 -21.70
C LYS A 115 47.70 -10.70 -23.02
N PRO A 116 47.71 -9.37 -23.13
CA PRO A 116 48.37 -8.72 -24.26
C PRO A 116 49.88 -8.94 -24.15
N ASN A 117 50.54 -9.08 -25.30
CA ASN A 117 51.98 -9.39 -25.37
C ASN A 117 52.84 -8.33 -24.65
N VAL A 118 52.39 -7.07 -24.68
CA VAL A 118 53.08 -5.94 -24.01
C VAL A 118 53.12 -6.02 -22.48
N VAL A 119 52.25 -6.84 -21.86
CA VAL A 119 52.21 -7.04 -20.40
C VAL A 119 52.95 -8.33 -19.99
N THR A 120 53.41 -9.13 -20.94
CA THR A 120 54.12 -10.39 -20.64
C THR A 120 55.58 -10.15 -20.25
N HIS A 121 56.21 -11.12 -19.57
CA HIS A 121 57.66 -11.10 -19.26
C HIS A 121 58.55 -11.07 -20.51
N ARG A 122 57.98 -11.28 -21.70
CA ARG A 122 58.67 -11.31 -23.00
C ARG A 122 58.59 -9.98 -23.75
N ARG A 123 58.18 -8.89 -23.07
CA ARG A 123 57.94 -7.59 -23.70
C ARG A 123 59.21 -6.90 -24.20
N ASP A 124 60.34 -7.16 -23.55
CA ASP A 124 61.65 -6.57 -23.88
C ASP A 124 62.49 -7.62 -24.61
N LYS A 125 63.03 -7.25 -25.77
CA LYS A 125 63.71 -8.15 -26.70
C LYS A 125 65.14 -7.63 -26.98
N PRO A 126 66.18 -8.45 -26.86
CA PRO A 126 67.56 -8.01 -27.13
C PRO A 126 67.75 -7.76 -28.63
N ILE A 127 68.14 -6.54 -29.00
CA ILE A 127 68.26 -6.14 -30.42
C ILE A 127 69.25 -7.03 -31.19
N GLN A 128 70.28 -7.53 -30.51
CA GLN A 128 71.33 -8.36 -31.10
C GLN A 128 70.82 -9.66 -31.76
N TYR A 129 69.68 -10.20 -31.30
CA TYR A 129 69.20 -11.53 -31.70
C TYR A 129 67.78 -11.53 -32.27
N CYS A 130 67.12 -10.37 -32.34
CA CYS A 130 65.72 -10.30 -32.70
C CYS A 130 65.51 -9.94 -34.18
N THR A 131 64.50 -10.55 -34.77
CA THR A 131 64.00 -10.25 -36.11
C THR A 131 62.77 -9.35 -36.04
N ASP A 132 62.35 -8.80 -37.18
CA ASP A 132 61.11 -8.02 -37.27
C ASP A 132 59.89 -8.80 -36.74
N SER A 133 59.82 -10.12 -36.98
CA SER A 133 58.74 -10.96 -36.46
C SER A 133 58.77 -11.19 -34.95
N ASP A 134 59.93 -11.05 -34.30
CA ASP A 134 60.06 -11.15 -32.85
C ASP A 134 59.62 -9.87 -32.13
N VAL A 135 59.63 -8.75 -32.85
CA VAL A 135 59.25 -7.42 -32.35
C VAL A 135 57.80 -7.08 -32.76
N CYS A 136 57.41 -7.29 -34.01
CA CYS A 136 56.08 -7.04 -34.53
C CYS A 136 55.19 -8.27 -34.37
N VAL A 137 54.49 -8.36 -33.24
CA VAL A 137 53.67 -9.53 -32.88
C VAL A 137 52.19 -9.30 -33.14
N ASN A 138 51.46 -10.38 -33.41
CA ASN A 138 50.01 -10.33 -33.52
C ASN A 138 49.37 -10.04 -32.14
N ASN A 139 48.16 -9.48 -32.15
CA ASN A 139 47.36 -9.30 -30.95
C ASN A 139 47.16 -10.63 -30.19
N GLY A 140 47.53 -10.64 -28.91
CA GLY A 140 47.39 -11.77 -28.00
C GLY A 140 46.02 -11.85 -27.32
N LEU A 141 45.23 -10.77 -27.37
CA LEU A 141 43.90 -10.74 -26.76
C LEU A 141 42.91 -11.61 -27.55
N ARG A 142 42.07 -12.31 -26.80
CA ARG A 142 40.94 -13.10 -27.27
C ARG A 142 39.68 -12.55 -26.64
N TYR A 143 39.06 -11.58 -27.30
CA TYR A 143 37.87 -10.92 -26.78
C TYR A 143 36.64 -11.84 -26.86
N GLN A 144 35.85 -11.79 -25.80
CA GLN A 144 34.53 -12.39 -25.68
C GLN A 144 33.56 -11.38 -25.07
N TYR A 145 32.28 -11.52 -25.36
CA TYR A 145 31.26 -10.67 -24.76
C TYR A 145 31.10 -10.98 -23.28
N TYR A 146 31.07 -9.94 -22.48
CA TYR A 146 31.08 -9.99 -21.04
C TYR A 146 29.95 -9.14 -20.47
N ASP A 147 29.24 -9.70 -19.50
CA ASP A 147 28.23 -9.01 -18.72
C ASP A 147 28.88 -8.35 -17.50
N GLY A 148 29.00 -7.03 -17.54
CA GLY A 148 29.56 -6.23 -16.44
C GLY A 148 28.77 -6.30 -15.14
N ASN A 149 27.46 -6.60 -15.20
CA ASN A 149 26.62 -6.68 -14.00
C ASN A 149 26.75 -8.04 -13.31
N GLN A 150 26.81 -9.14 -14.09
CA GLN A 150 26.94 -10.50 -13.55
C GLN A 150 28.40 -10.95 -13.37
N ASN A 151 29.35 -10.15 -13.87
CA ASN A 151 30.77 -10.43 -13.86
C ASN A 151 31.17 -11.75 -14.53
N CYS A 152 30.51 -12.12 -15.63
CA CYS A 152 30.79 -13.35 -16.35
C CYS A 152 30.75 -13.13 -17.87
N PHE A 153 31.32 -14.06 -18.63
CA PHE A 153 31.09 -14.09 -20.07
C PHE A 153 29.62 -14.40 -20.39
N LEU A 154 29.14 -13.89 -21.52
CA LEU A 154 27.80 -14.20 -21.99
C LEU A 154 27.74 -15.65 -22.46
N GLU A 155 26.85 -16.41 -21.83
CA GLU A 155 26.56 -17.81 -22.11
C GLU A 155 25.06 -18.01 -22.34
N GLU A 156 24.64 -19.25 -22.63
CA GLU A 156 23.23 -19.61 -22.71
C GLU A 156 22.50 -19.27 -21.40
N LEU A 157 21.41 -18.51 -21.51
CA LEU A 157 20.57 -18.11 -20.38
C LEU A 157 19.43 -19.10 -20.24
N LEU A 158 19.40 -19.81 -19.12
CA LEU A 158 18.38 -20.81 -18.83
C LEU A 158 17.31 -20.23 -17.89
N PRO A 159 16.02 -20.50 -18.16
CA PRO A 159 14.95 -20.10 -17.26
C PRO A 159 15.08 -20.82 -15.91
N THR A 160 14.82 -20.11 -14.83
CA THR A 160 14.78 -20.70 -13.47
C THR A 160 13.34 -20.85 -12.98
N GLU A 161 13.15 -21.48 -11.82
CA GLU A 161 11.86 -21.47 -11.12
C GLU A 161 11.59 -20.14 -10.39
N GLY A 162 12.55 -19.21 -10.38
CA GLY A 162 12.44 -17.92 -9.70
C GLY A 162 11.19 -17.13 -10.10
N LEU A 163 10.89 -17.07 -11.41
CA LEU A 163 9.69 -16.41 -11.91
C LEU A 163 8.41 -17.11 -11.46
N SER A 164 8.39 -18.45 -11.45
CA SER A 164 7.23 -19.20 -10.94
C SER A 164 6.99 -18.94 -9.45
N ASN A 165 8.06 -18.81 -8.66
CA ASN A 165 7.97 -18.44 -7.24
C ASN A 165 7.48 -17.01 -7.04
N LEU A 166 7.99 -16.04 -7.83
CA LEU A 166 7.54 -14.64 -7.77
C LEU A 166 6.05 -14.50 -8.16
N CYS A 167 5.58 -15.32 -9.09
CA CYS A 167 4.19 -15.32 -9.57
C CYS A 167 3.26 -16.28 -8.80
N THR A 168 3.69 -16.81 -7.66
CA THR A 168 2.83 -17.65 -6.79
C THR A 168 2.49 -16.88 -5.52
N PHE A 169 1.19 -16.69 -5.25
CA PHE A 169 0.76 -16.04 -4.01
C PHE A 169 1.20 -16.82 -2.77
N ASP A 170 1.56 -16.09 -1.73
CA ASP A 170 1.73 -16.66 -0.40
C ASP A 170 0.38 -17.05 0.21
N LEU A 171 0.43 -17.91 1.22
CA LEU A 171 -0.71 -18.28 2.04
C LEU A 171 -0.50 -17.75 3.47
N PRO A 172 -1.58 -17.56 4.26
CA PRO A 172 -1.46 -17.28 5.68
C PRO A 172 -0.59 -18.35 6.37
N LYS A 173 0.18 -17.97 7.40
CA LYS A 173 1.11 -18.88 8.10
C LYS A 173 0.44 -20.19 8.55
N ARG A 174 -0.83 -20.15 8.97
CA ARG A 174 -1.63 -21.32 9.36
C ARG A 174 -1.88 -22.34 8.23
N ALA A 175 -1.71 -21.94 6.98
CA ALA A 175 -1.99 -22.70 5.78
C ALA A 175 -0.71 -23.01 4.96
N GLN A 176 0.48 -22.82 5.55
CA GLN A 176 1.75 -22.97 4.83
C GLN A 176 1.94 -24.37 4.21
N ALA A 177 1.41 -25.41 4.84
CA ALA A 177 1.45 -26.79 4.33
C ALA A 177 0.74 -26.96 2.96
N LEU A 178 -0.22 -26.08 2.65
CA LEU A 178 -0.94 -26.10 1.38
C LEU A 178 -0.17 -25.43 0.24
N LYS A 179 0.88 -24.64 0.53
CA LYS A 179 1.60 -23.84 -0.48
C LYS A 179 2.17 -24.69 -1.62
N ARG A 180 2.67 -25.89 -1.32
CA ARG A 180 3.24 -26.81 -2.33
C ARG A 180 2.22 -27.21 -3.42
N PHE A 181 0.93 -27.29 -3.09
CA PHE A 181 -0.12 -27.64 -4.05
C PHE A 181 -0.52 -26.45 -4.93
N LEU A 182 -0.31 -25.23 -4.43
CA LEU A 182 -0.57 -24.00 -5.16
C LEU A 182 0.52 -23.71 -6.22
N VAL A 183 1.76 -24.14 -5.95
CA VAL A 183 2.92 -23.92 -6.82
C VAL A 183 2.82 -24.82 -8.06
N ARG A 184 2.88 -24.19 -9.24
CA ARG A 184 3.03 -24.87 -10.54
C ARG A 184 4.11 -24.15 -11.34
N THR A 185 5.18 -24.86 -11.66
CA THR A 185 6.32 -24.32 -12.42
C THR A 185 6.23 -24.74 -13.88
N TRP A 186 7.07 -24.15 -14.74
CA TRP A 186 7.13 -24.54 -16.14
C TRP A 186 7.68 -25.98 -16.34
N LEU A 187 8.45 -26.50 -15.37
CA LEU A 187 8.93 -27.88 -15.32
C LEU A 187 7.84 -28.86 -14.87
N LYS A 188 6.98 -28.44 -13.95
CA LYS A 188 5.86 -29.22 -13.41
C LYS A 188 4.52 -28.49 -13.64
N PRO A 189 4.08 -28.36 -14.91
CA PRO A 189 2.91 -27.55 -15.25
C PRO A 189 1.60 -28.11 -14.71
N GLU A 190 1.56 -29.41 -14.41
CA GLU A 190 0.38 -30.07 -13.81
C GLU A 190 0.26 -29.85 -12.29
N GLY A 191 1.34 -29.40 -11.63
CA GLY A 191 1.40 -29.30 -10.18
C GLY A 191 1.57 -30.64 -9.46
N GLU A 192 1.32 -30.64 -8.16
CA GLU A 192 1.40 -31.83 -7.32
C GLU A 192 0.27 -32.82 -7.61
N THR A 193 0.60 -34.11 -7.57
CA THR A 193 -0.36 -35.16 -7.95
C THR A 193 -1.36 -35.47 -6.82
N PRO A 194 -2.53 -36.04 -7.13
CA PRO A 194 -3.48 -36.48 -6.09
C PRO A 194 -2.88 -37.49 -5.11
N ASN A 195 -1.91 -38.30 -5.53
CA ASN A 195 -1.22 -39.23 -4.63
C ASN A 195 -0.42 -38.50 -3.55
N GLU A 196 0.19 -37.36 -3.88
CA GLU A 196 0.89 -36.51 -2.90
C GLU A 196 -0.09 -35.89 -1.89
N VAL A 197 -1.30 -35.53 -2.34
CA VAL A 197 -2.36 -35.05 -1.44
C VAL A 197 -2.77 -36.16 -0.45
N ILE A 198 -2.91 -37.40 -0.93
CA ILE A 198 -3.24 -38.55 -0.09
C ILE A 198 -2.09 -38.86 0.89
N ALA A 199 -0.84 -38.80 0.44
CA ALA A 199 0.34 -39.08 1.27
C ALA A 199 0.56 -38.03 2.37
N SER A 200 0.15 -36.79 2.13
CA SER A 200 0.37 -35.65 3.04
C SER A 200 -0.81 -35.34 3.97
N GLN A 201 -1.74 -36.27 4.16
CA GLN A 201 -2.90 -36.06 5.04
C GLN A 201 -2.52 -35.73 6.50
N SER A 202 -1.34 -36.14 6.95
CA SER A 202 -0.78 -35.76 8.26
C SER A 202 -0.50 -34.27 8.39
N ASP A 203 -0.33 -33.58 7.27
CA ASP A 203 0.04 -32.16 7.22
C ASP A 203 -1.20 -31.26 7.13
N CYS A 204 -2.40 -31.85 7.21
CA CYS A 204 -3.68 -31.13 7.20
C CYS A 204 -3.75 -30.17 8.42
N PRO A 205 -3.94 -28.86 8.21
CA PRO A 205 -4.14 -27.92 9.30
C PRO A 205 -5.34 -28.29 10.18
N GLU A 206 -5.21 -28.11 11.50
CA GLU A 206 -6.23 -28.54 12.49
C GLU A 206 -7.62 -27.91 12.26
N TYR A 207 -7.67 -26.71 11.69
CA TYR A 207 -8.93 -25.99 11.42
C TYR A 207 -9.63 -26.45 10.12
N LEU A 208 -8.99 -27.30 9.32
CA LEU A 208 -9.56 -27.85 8.08
C LEU A 208 -10.02 -29.29 8.30
N SER A 209 -11.18 -29.63 7.74
CA SER A 209 -11.57 -31.03 7.68
C SER A 209 -10.69 -31.76 6.66
N LEU A 210 -10.44 -33.05 6.91
CA LEU A 210 -9.65 -33.88 5.99
C LEU A 210 -10.26 -33.94 4.57
N SER A 211 -11.58 -33.90 4.48
CA SER A 211 -12.30 -33.85 3.19
C SER A 211 -12.04 -32.52 2.47
N GLU A 212 -12.10 -31.40 3.19
CA GLU A 212 -11.84 -30.08 2.62
C GLU A 212 -10.37 -29.92 2.20
N TYR A 213 -9.42 -30.39 3.02
CA TYR A 213 -8.00 -30.41 2.68
C TYR A 213 -7.72 -31.12 1.37
N LYS A 214 -8.27 -32.34 1.20
CA LYS A 214 -8.08 -33.13 -0.03
C LYS A 214 -8.56 -32.38 -1.25
N VAL A 215 -9.79 -31.87 -1.21
CA VAL A 215 -10.40 -31.19 -2.35
C VAL A 215 -9.66 -29.89 -2.67
N LEU A 216 -9.27 -29.10 -1.67
CA LEU A 216 -8.55 -27.85 -1.89
C LEU A 216 -7.14 -28.09 -2.46
N ALA A 217 -6.42 -29.09 -1.93
CA ALA A 217 -5.07 -29.44 -2.39
C ALA A 217 -5.06 -30.09 -3.78
N GLU A 218 -6.10 -30.86 -4.13
CA GLU A 218 -6.27 -31.44 -5.48
C GLU A 218 -6.74 -30.41 -6.52
N LEU A 219 -7.31 -29.28 -6.08
CA LEU A 219 -7.96 -28.30 -6.96
C LEU A 219 -7.05 -27.77 -8.09
N PRO A 220 -5.76 -27.42 -7.85
CA PRO A 220 -4.85 -26.91 -8.88
C PRO A 220 -4.28 -27.97 -9.81
N TYR A 221 -4.39 -29.26 -9.45
CA TYR A 221 -3.84 -30.35 -10.23
C TYR A 221 -4.48 -30.41 -11.62
N GLY A 222 -3.65 -30.54 -12.64
CA GLY A 222 -4.13 -30.69 -14.00
C GLY A 222 -4.48 -29.34 -14.64
N TYR A 223 -3.56 -28.73 -15.37
CA TYR A 223 -3.79 -27.39 -15.93
C TYR A 223 -4.96 -27.35 -16.94
N ASN A 224 -5.26 -28.47 -17.59
CA ASN A 224 -6.39 -28.58 -18.53
C ASN A 224 -7.75 -28.83 -17.87
N ILE A 225 -7.76 -29.32 -16.62
CA ILE A 225 -8.99 -29.73 -15.91
C ILE A 225 -9.36 -28.78 -14.77
N GLN A 226 -8.46 -27.88 -14.36
CA GLN A 226 -8.68 -26.97 -13.23
C GLN A 226 -10.03 -26.22 -13.26
N TRP A 227 -10.52 -25.81 -14.43
CA TRP A 227 -11.81 -25.10 -14.53
C TRP A 227 -13.00 -26.02 -14.33
N MET A 228 -12.89 -27.31 -14.71
CA MET A 228 -13.90 -28.32 -14.37
C MET A 228 -13.90 -28.59 -12.87
N SER A 229 -12.71 -28.62 -12.25
CA SER A 229 -12.58 -28.75 -10.81
C SER A 229 -13.26 -27.57 -10.09
N ILE A 230 -13.02 -26.34 -10.55
CA ILE A 230 -13.71 -25.14 -10.05
C ILE A 230 -15.23 -25.25 -10.24
N LEU A 231 -15.71 -25.60 -11.45
CA LEU A 231 -17.14 -25.75 -11.71
C LEU A 231 -17.79 -26.79 -10.81
N THR A 232 -17.09 -27.91 -10.57
CA THR A 232 -17.57 -28.97 -9.67
C THR A 232 -17.72 -28.45 -8.24
N GLN A 233 -16.77 -27.64 -7.76
CA GLN A 233 -16.90 -27.01 -6.44
C GLN A 233 -17.98 -25.93 -6.39
N LEU A 234 -18.25 -25.22 -7.48
CA LEU A 234 -19.38 -24.29 -7.55
C LEU A 234 -20.73 -25.01 -7.57
N ALA A 235 -20.81 -26.18 -8.19
CA ALA A 235 -22.03 -26.98 -8.29
C ALA A 235 -22.31 -27.80 -7.02
N MET A 236 -21.26 -28.38 -6.42
CA MET A 236 -21.33 -29.22 -5.23
C MET A 236 -20.18 -28.87 -4.27
N PRO A 237 -20.30 -27.78 -3.49
CA PRO A 237 -19.22 -27.29 -2.64
C PRO A 237 -18.81 -28.32 -1.58
N LYS A 238 -17.53 -28.70 -1.60
CA LYS A 238 -16.85 -29.40 -0.50
C LYS A 238 -15.79 -28.52 0.18
N ILE A 239 -15.44 -27.42 -0.48
CA ILE A 239 -14.57 -26.36 0.04
C ILE A 239 -15.42 -25.19 0.53
N ASP A 240 -14.94 -24.50 1.56
CA ASP A 240 -15.56 -23.27 2.02
C ASP A 240 -15.05 -22.07 1.19
N PHE A 241 -15.92 -21.50 0.37
CA PHE A 241 -15.62 -20.31 -0.43
C PHE A 241 -15.38 -19.06 0.42
N ASN A 242 -15.82 -19.05 1.69
CA ASN A 242 -15.61 -17.93 2.60
C ASN A 242 -14.25 -17.96 3.33
N LYS A 243 -13.38 -18.93 3.02
CA LYS A 243 -12.01 -18.99 3.55
C LYS A 243 -11.03 -18.23 2.66
N THR A 244 -10.09 -17.56 3.32
CA THR A 244 -9.02 -16.79 2.68
C THR A 244 -8.14 -17.66 1.78
N GLU A 245 -7.83 -18.88 2.23
CA GLU A 245 -7.02 -19.85 1.51
C GLU A 245 -7.70 -20.27 0.20
N THR A 246 -9.01 -20.56 0.26
CA THR A 246 -9.82 -20.88 -0.93
C THR A 246 -9.79 -19.75 -1.95
N ALA A 247 -9.98 -18.50 -1.50
CA ALA A 247 -9.94 -17.34 -2.38
C ALA A 247 -8.57 -17.18 -3.07
N ILE A 248 -7.46 -17.39 -2.34
CA ILE A 248 -6.10 -17.32 -2.90
C ILE A 248 -5.86 -18.45 -3.91
N PHE A 249 -6.32 -19.68 -3.63
CA PHE A 249 -6.24 -20.80 -4.57
C PHE A 249 -6.97 -20.49 -5.88
N LEU A 250 -8.23 -20.07 -5.78
CA LEU A 250 -9.04 -19.71 -6.94
C LEU A 250 -8.43 -18.55 -7.72
N LEU A 251 -7.88 -17.55 -7.03
CA LEU A 251 -7.19 -16.44 -7.64
C LEU A 251 -5.94 -16.89 -8.43
N GLN A 252 -5.04 -17.63 -7.79
CA GLN A 252 -3.83 -18.18 -8.42
C GLN A 252 -4.20 -18.97 -9.68
N MET A 253 -5.14 -19.91 -9.55
CA MET A 253 -5.58 -20.77 -10.64
C MET A 253 -6.19 -19.96 -11.80
N SER A 254 -6.93 -18.91 -11.48
CA SER A 254 -7.57 -18.05 -12.49
C SER A 254 -6.56 -17.22 -13.29
N LEU A 255 -5.47 -16.78 -12.66
CA LEU A 255 -4.44 -15.92 -13.27
C LEU A 255 -3.33 -16.71 -13.96
N GLN A 256 -3.09 -17.95 -13.53
CA GLN A 256 -1.99 -18.74 -14.05
C GLN A 256 -2.21 -19.14 -15.52
N ALA A 257 -1.32 -18.64 -16.38
CA ALA A 257 -1.39 -18.80 -17.82
C ALA A 257 -1.26 -20.27 -18.28
N GLY A 258 -0.30 -21.01 -17.72
CA GLY A 258 0.04 -22.38 -18.13
C GLY A 258 0.65 -22.51 -19.53
N PRO A 259 0.77 -23.75 -20.06
CA PRO A 259 1.49 -24.04 -21.29
C PRO A 259 0.93 -23.33 -22.54
N ARG A 260 1.80 -23.15 -23.55
CA ARG A 260 1.40 -22.61 -24.86
C ARG A 260 0.41 -23.56 -25.56
N SER A 261 -0.59 -23.00 -26.22
CA SER A 261 -1.49 -23.72 -27.13
C SER A 261 -1.19 -23.35 -28.58
N SER A 262 -1.94 -23.92 -29.52
CA SER A 262 -1.93 -23.53 -30.94
C SER A 262 -2.67 -22.21 -31.25
N THR A 263 -3.35 -21.63 -30.26
CA THR A 263 -4.12 -20.39 -30.37
C THR A 263 -3.53 -19.30 -29.48
N SER A 264 -4.07 -18.08 -29.55
CA SER A 264 -3.71 -16.99 -28.64
C SER A 264 -4.04 -17.29 -27.16
N THR A 265 -4.99 -18.20 -26.90
CA THR A 265 -5.42 -18.58 -25.55
C THR A 265 -4.54 -19.70 -25.02
N ARG A 266 -3.98 -19.56 -23.82
CA ARG A 266 -3.14 -20.59 -23.21
C ARG A 266 -3.94 -21.83 -22.82
N CYS A 267 -3.30 -23.00 -22.75
CA CYS A 267 -3.98 -24.28 -22.56
C CYS A 267 -4.89 -24.29 -21.33
N THR A 268 -4.43 -23.68 -20.23
CA THR A 268 -5.18 -23.57 -18.97
C THR A 268 -6.53 -22.88 -19.10
N HIS A 269 -6.71 -21.98 -20.08
CA HIS A 269 -7.95 -21.22 -20.24
C HIS A 269 -8.77 -21.66 -21.45
N LEU A 270 -8.32 -22.65 -22.25
CA LEU A 270 -9.02 -23.08 -23.46
C LEU A 270 -10.46 -23.51 -23.18
N ARG A 271 -10.72 -24.17 -22.04
CA ARG A 271 -12.08 -24.59 -21.67
C ARG A 271 -13.05 -23.41 -21.57
N LEU A 272 -12.59 -22.22 -21.18
CA LEU A 272 -13.44 -21.04 -21.02
C LEU A 272 -13.98 -20.52 -22.35
N LYS A 273 -13.37 -20.90 -23.48
CA LYS A 273 -13.84 -20.57 -24.82
C LYS A 273 -15.05 -21.41 -25.25
N ASP A 274 -15.35 -22.51 -24.55
CA ASP A 274 -16.52 -23.33 -24.82
C ASP A 274 -17.80 -22.62 -24.35
N ARG A 275 -18.78 -22.52 -25.26
CA ARG A 275 -20.02 -21.78 -25.03
C ARG A 275 -20.85 -22.40 -23.91
N GLU A 276 -21.02 -23.71 -23.90
CA GLU A 276 -21.85 -24.40 -22.91
C GLU A 276 -21.20 -24.31 -21.54
N PHE A 277 -19.89 -24.55 -21.47
CA PHE A 277 -19.11 -24.39 -20.25
C PHE A 277 -19.24 -22.96 -19.67
N GLY A 278 -19.18 -21.94 -20.53
CA GLY A 278 -19.40 -20.55 -20.13
C GLY A 278 -20.77 -20.31 -19.50
N HIS A 279 -21.84 -20.91 -20.05
CA HIS A 279 -23.20 -20.82 -19.47
C HIS A 279 -23.27 -21.50 -18.11
N GLN A 280 -22.73 -22.72 -17.98
CA GLN A 280 -22.71 -23.47 -16.71
C GLN A 280 -21.97 -22.68 -15.62
N MET A 281 -20.80 -22.11 -15.95
CA MET A 281 -20.05 -21.26 -15.01
C MET A 281 -20.87 -20.03 -14.58
N LEU A 282 -21.50 -19.34 -15.53
CA LEU A 282 -22.33 -18.17 -15.24
C LEU A 282 -23.51 -18.52 -14.33
N GLU A 283 -24.20 -19.62 -14.62
CA GLU A 283 -25.35 -20.09 -13.84
C GLU A 283 -24.94 -20.37 -12.38
N HIS A 284 -23.89 -21.17 -12.18
CA HIS A 284 -23.45 -21.55 -10.84
C HIS A 284 -22.85 -20.38 -10.05
N LEU A 285 -22.09 -19.49 -10.69
CA LEU A 285 -21.62 -18.25 -10.05
C LEU A 285 -22.80 -17.35 -9.65
N THR A 286 -23.79 -17.20 -10.53
CA THR A 286 -24.99 -16.38 -10.25
C THR A 286 -25.79 -16.97 -9.08
N LYS A 287 -25.94 -18.30 -9.01
CA LYS A 287 -26.57 -18.98 -7.87
C LYS A 287 -25.79 -18.75 -6.58
N GLY A 288 -24.46 -18.92 -6.60
CA GLY A 288 -23.59 -18.69 -5.46
C GLY A 288 -23.69 -17.26 -4.91
N VAL A 289 -23.59 -16.25 -5.79
CA VAL A 289 -23.74 -14.84 -5.42
C VAL A 289 -25.13 -14.55 -4.84
N SER A 290 -26.17 -15.12 -5.43
CA SER A 290 -27.55 -14.92 -4.94
C SER A 290 -27.79 -15.55 -3.57
N HIS A 291 -27.15 -16.69 -3.28
CA HIS A 291 -27.27 -17.37 -1.99
C HIS A 291 -26.67 -16.55 -0.85
N ILE A 292 -25.51 -15.93 -1.08
CA ILE A 292 -24.81 -15.18 -0.04
C ILE A 292 -25.28 -13.73 0.13
N GLN A 293 -26.11 -13.21 -0.77
CA GLN A 293 -26.37 -11.76 -0.91
C GLN A 293 -26.86 -11.05 0.38
N GLU A 294 -27.53 -11.75 1.28
CA GLU A 294 -28.03 -11.19 2.56
C GLU A 294 -27.06 -11.38 3.74
N ASN A 295 -25.97 -12.13 3.56
CA ASN A 295 -24.97 -12.40 4.58
C ASN A 295 -23.63 -11.70 4.27
N TRP A 296 -23.43 -10.51 4.85
CA TRP A 296 -22.20 -9.74 4.68
C TRP A 296 -20.95 -10.43 5.25
N GLU A 297 -21.09 -11.39 6.18
CA GLU A 297 -19.96 -12.17 6.70
C GLU A 297 -19.36 -13.10 5.63
N SER A 298 -20.08 -13.33 4.53
CA SER A 298 -19.64 -14.13 3.38
C SER A 298 -18.83 -13.32 2.35
N TYR A 299 -18.16 -12.24 2.78
CA TYR A 299 -17.44 -11.34 1.87
C TYR A 299 -16.28 -12.03 1.13
N THR A 300 -15.60 -13.01 1.73
CA THR A 300 -14.51 -13.73 1.06
C THR A 300 -15.05 -14.63 -0.07
N ALA A 301 -16.26 -15.19 0.10
CA ALA A 301 -16.93 -15.91 -0.97
C ALA A 301 -17.30 -14.98 -2.13
N LEU A 302 -17.83 -13.78 -1.83
CA LEU A 302 -18.12 -12.78 -2.85
C LEU A 302 -16.85 -12.34 -3.61
N SER A 303 -15.72 -12.22 -2.92
CA SER A 303 -14.41 -11.97 -3.54
C SER A 303 -14.07 -13.06 -4.55
N SER A 304 -14.16 -14.34 -4.14
CA SER A 304 -13.89 -15.48 -5.01
C SER A 304 -14.77 -15.47 -6.27
N TYR A 305 -16.07 -15.24 -6.13
CA TYR A 305 -16.99 -15.18 -7.27
C TYR A 305 -16.70 -14.00 -8.19
N THR A 306 -16.36 -12.84 -7.64
CA THR A 306 -16.01 -11.63 -8.41
C THR A 306 -14.73 -11.84 -9.22
N LEU A 307 -13.69 -12.42 -8.61
CA LEU A 307 -12.42 -12.74 -9.26
C LEU A 307 -12.62 -13.71 -10.43
N LEU A 308 -13.38 -14.80 -10.20
CA LEU A 308 -13.69 -15.78 -11.24
C LEU A 308 -14.52 -15.17 -12.38
N ALA A 309 -15.54 -14.37 -12.05
CA ALA A 309 -16.40 -13.71 -13.03
C ALA A 309 -15.60 -12.73 -13.92
N SER A 310 -14.70 -11.93 -13.32
CA SER A 310 -13.83 -11.04 -14.08
C SER A 310 -12.89 -11.81 -15.02
N ARG A 311 -12.29 -12.91 -14.54
CA ARG A 311 -11.43 -13.74 -15.40
C ARG A 311 -12.22 -14.36 -16.55
N LEU A 312 -13.40 -14.92 -16.27
CA LEU A 312 -14.29 -15.49 -17.27
C LEU A 312 -14.69 -14.46 -18.33
N LEU A 313 -15.08 -13.25 -17.93
CA LEU A 313 -15.42 -12.16 -18.85
C LEU A 313 -14.31 -11.92 -19.91
N SER A 314 -13.04 -12.02 -19.51
CA SER A 314 -11.92 -11.85 -20.45
C SER A 314 -11.69 -13.01 -21.42
N GLN A 315 -12.25 -14.19 -21.14
CA GLN A 315 -11.97 -15.43 -21.86
C GLN A 315 -13.18 -16.01 -22.59
N VAL A 316 -14.41 -15.79 -22.12
CA VAL A 316 -15.62 -16.35 -22.73
C VAL A 316 -15.88 -15.79 -24.13
N PRO A 317 -16.70 -16.47 -24.95
CA PRO A 317 -17.23 -15.92 -26.20
C PRO A 317 -17.96 -14.59 -25.99
N SER A 318 -17.92 -13.70 -27.00
CA SER A 318 -18.46 -12.34 -26.91
C SER A 318 -19.95 -12.30 -26.59
N GLU A 319 -20.72 -13.32 -26.97
CA GLU A 319 -22.16 -13.41 -26.71
C GLU A 319 -22.47 -13.50 -25.21
N LEU A 320 -21.55 -14.02 -24.39
CA LEU A 320 -21.71 -14.13 -22.95
C LEU A 320 -21.17 -12.92 -22.17
N SER A 321 -20.44 -12.02 -22.84
CA SER A 321 -19.76 -10.91 -22.17
C SER A 321 -20.73 -10.01 -21.41
N GLN A 322 -21.88 -9.68 -22.00
CA GLN A 322 -22.89 -8.84 -21.34
C GLN A 322 -23.49 -9.49 -20.09
N ALA A 323 -23.65 -10.81 -20.10
CA ALA A 323 -24.19 -11.54 -18.95
C ALA A 323 -23.20 -11.59 -17.78
N PHE A 324 -21.90 -11.76 -18.07
CA PHE A 324 -20.85 -11.65 -17.05
C PHE A 324 -20.68 -10.21 -16.53
N LEU A 325 -20.84 -9.19 -17.38
CA LEU A 325 -20.89 -7.79 -16.92
C LEU A 325 -22.05 -7.56 -15.94
N GLY A 326 -23.23 -8.11 -16.25
CA GLY A 326 -24.38 -8.06 -15.35
C GLY A 326 -24.13 -8.77 -14.01
N LEU A 327 -23.42 -9.90 -14.01
CA LEU A 327 -23.00 -10.58 -12.78
C LEU A 327 -22.02 -9.72 -11.96
N LEU A 328 -21.03 -9.09 -12.58
CA LEU A 328 -20.09 -8.19 -11.90
C LEU A 328 -20.78 -6.93 -11.34
N GLU A 329 -21.74 -6.37 -12.07
CA GLU A 329 -22.63 -5.33 -11.54
C GLU A 329 -23.40 -5.81 -10.30
N LYS A 330 -23.95 -7.04 -10.33
CA LYS A 330 -24.62 -7.62 -9.16
C LYS A 330 -23.68 -7.73 -7.97
N CYS A 331 -22.45 -8.24 -8.17
CA CYS A 331 -21.43 -8.33 -7.12
C CYS A 331 -21.09 -6.95 -6.53
N ARG A 332 -20.97 -5.92 -7.37
CA ARG A 332 -20.75 -4.52 -6.94
C ARG A 332 -21.85 -3.99 -6.06
N ARG A 333 -23.09 -4.15 -6.50
CA ARG A 333 -24.25 -3.65 -5.74
C ARG A 333 -24.39 -4.36 -4.39
N ILE A 334 -24.11 -5.66 -4.34
CA ILE A 334 -24.14 -6.43 -3.08
C ILE A 334 -23.03 -5.97 -2.13
N SER A 335 -21.78 -5.92 -2.60
CA SER A 335 -20.65 -5.47 -1.77
C SER A 335 -20.84 -4.03 -1.29
N TYR A 336 -21.31 -3.12 -2.16
CA TYR A 336 -21.59 -1.75 -1.79
C TYR A 336 -22.72 -1.65 -0.76
N ARG A 337 -23.81 -2.43 -0.89
CA ARG A 337 -24.89 -2.49 0.11
C ARG A 337 -24.38 -2.99 1.46
N TRP A 338 -23.52 -4.01 1.48
CA TRP A 338 -22.91 -4.47 2.73
C TRP A 338 -22.02 -3.41 3.35
N LEU A 339 -21.26 -2.68 2.52
CA LEU A 339 -20.41 -1.59 2.98
C LEU A 339 -21.22 -0.50 3.67
N THR A 340 -22.32 -0.05 3.08
CA THR A 340 -23.20 0.97 3.70
C THR A 340 -23.77 0.48 5.03
N THR A 341 -24.28 -0.76 5.09
CA THR A 341 -24.81 -1.34 6.34
C THR A 341 -23.76 -1.46 7.43
N ILE A 342 -22.51 -1.80 7.09
CA ILE A 342 -21.44 -1.87 8.09
C ILE A 342 -21.06 -0.47 8.58
N LEU A 343 -21.01 0.52 7.69
CA LEU A 343 -20.72 1.90 8.09
C LEU A 343 -21.80 2.49 9.00
N GLU A 344 -23.08 2.19 8.75
CA GLU A 344 -24.18 2.54 9.66
C GLU A 344 -23.97 1.90 11.05
N ARG A 345 -23.64 0.61 11.11
CA ARG A 345 -23.33 -0.08 12.39
C ARG A 345 -22.11 0.47 13.11
N VAL A 346 -21.09 0.94 12.37
CA VAL A 346 -19.91 1.61 12.93
C VAL A 346 -20.33 2.88 13.67
N GLN A 347 -21.31 3.62 13.15
CA GLN A 347 -21.81 4.85 13.77
C GLN A 347 -22.63 4.57 15.03
N GLU A 348 -23.41 3.50 15.03
CA GLU A 348 -24.22 3.08 16.19
C GLU A 348 -23.38 2.48 17.33
N THR A 349 -22.16 2.03 17.04
CA THR A 349 -21.30 1.33 17.99
C THR A 349 -20.52 2.30 18.87
N THR A 350 -20.71 2.23 20.18
CA THR A 350 -19.94 2.99 21.18
C THR A 350 -18.64 2.32 21.62
N SER A 351 -18.47 1.02 21.34
CA SER A 351 -17.29 0.24 21.73
C SER A 351 -16.17 0.32 20.69
N GLU A 352 -15.02 0.88 21.05
CA GLU A 352 -13.90 1.08 20.14
C GLU A 352 -13.34 -0.22 19.54
N THR A 353 -13.29 -1.31 20.32
CA THR A 353 -12.82 -2.61 19.83
C THR A 353 -13.74 -3.19 18.77
N ARG A 354 -15.05 -3.10 18.97
CA ARG A 354 -16.06 -3.51 17.98
C ARG A 354 -16.01 -2.60 16.75
N ARG A 355 -15.87 -1.29 16.95
CA ARG A 355 -15.76 -0.29 15.88
C ARG A 355 -14.56 -0.56 14.98
N SER A 356 -13.39 -0.81 15.56
CA SER A 356 -12.16 -1.19 14.84
C SER A 356 -12.35 -2.47 14.02
N GLY A 357 -12.98 -3.51 14.60
CA GLY A 357 -13.30 -4.75 13.89
C GLY A 357 -14.23 -4.52 12.69
N LEU A 358 -15.29 -3.73 12.86
CA LEU A 358 -16.21 -3.38 11.77
C LEU A 358 -15.51 -2.57 10.66
N LEU A 359 -14.63 -1.63 11.00
CA LEU A 359 -13.86 -0.86 10.03
C LEU A 359 -12.89 -1.73 9.21
N LYS A 360 -12.26 -2.76 9.82
CA LYS A 360 -11.46 -3.75 9.08
C LYS A 360 -12.30 -4.55 8.08
N THR A 361 -13.52 -4.90 8.46
CA THR A 361 -14.47 -5.57 7.55
C THR A 361 -14.90 -4.62 6.43
N ALA A 362 -15.25 -3.37 6.75
CA ALA A 362 -15.61 -2.34 5.77
C ALA A 362 -14.48 -2.14 4.75
N LEU A 363 -13.22 -2.06 5.19
CA LEU A 363 -12.06 -1.97 4.32
C LEU A 363 -11.98 -3.17 3.35
N THR A 364 -12.16 -4.38 3.86
CA THR A 364 -12.12 -5.60 3.03
C THR A 364 -13.26 -5.60 1.98
N ILE A 365 -14.47 -5.22 2.38
CA ILE A 365 -15.62 -5.15 1.46
C ILE A 365 -15.44 -4.04 0.41
N ALA A 366 -14.90 -2.88 0.80
CA ALA A 366 -14.58 -1.79 -0.14
C ALA A 366 -13.56 -2.24 -1.18
N LEU A 367 -12.53 -3.00 -0.79
CA LEU A 367 -11.56 -3.60 -1.71
C LEU A 367 -12.19 -4.61 -2.66
N ILE A 368 -13.11 -5.46 -2.19
CA ILE A 368 -13.86 -6.41 -3.04
C ILE A 368 -14.76 -5.66 -4.03
N CYS A 369 -15.43 -4.60 -3.57
CA CYS A 369 -16.22 -3.73 -4.42
C CYS A 369 -15.32 -3.08 -5.49
N GLY A 370 -14.13 -2.58 -5.13
CA GLY A 370 -13.16 -2.06 -6.08
C GLY A 370 -12.66 -3.10 -7.09
N ASP A 371 -12.37 -4.32 -6.65
CA ASP A 371 -11.84 -5.39 -7.50
C ASP A 371 -12.81 -5.87 -8.58
N SER A 372 -14.12 -5.71 -8.38
CA SER A 372 -15.12 -5.97 -9.43
C SER A 372 -15.01 -5.05 -10.66
N PHE A 373 -14.34 -3.90 -10.54
CA PHE A 373 -13.99 -3.02 -11.66
C PHE A 373 -12.69 -3.45 -12.36
N ASN A 374 -11.96 -4.43 -11.81
CA ASN A 374 -10.75 -4.97 -12.40
C ASN A 374 -11.07 -5.92 -13.56
N VAL A 375 -11.60 -5.36 -14.64
CA VAL A 375 -11.94 -6.03 -15.90
C VAL A 375 -10.95 -5.66 -17.01
N TYR A 376 -11.02 -6.28 -18.17
CA TYR A 376 -10.20 -5.92 -19.34
C TYR A 376 -10.48 -4.47 -19.83
N ASP A 377 -9.48 -3.80 -20.41
CA ASP A 377 -9.54 -2.37 -20.78
C ASP A 377 -10.71 -2.00 -21.70
N GLY A 378 -11.14 -2.91 -22.58
CA GLY A 378 -12.31 -2.65 -23.44
C GLY A 378 -13.64 -2.47 -22.68
N PHE A 379 -13.78 -3.05 -21.48
CA PHE A 379 -15.02 -3.01 -20.71
C PHE A 379 -15.03 -1.92 -19.64
N LEU A 380 -13.86 -1.47 -19.17
CA LEU A 380 -13.75 -0.51 -18.07
C LEU A 380 -14.38 0.86 -18.41
N PRO A 381 -14.16 1.48 -19.60
CA PRO A 381 -14.84 2.71 -19.98
C PRO A 381 -16.36 2.58 -20.03
N VAL A 382 -16.87 1.43 -20.52
CA VAL A 382 -18.32 1.16 -20.60
C VAL A 382 -18.94 1.15 -19.20
N ILE A 383 -18.23 0.56 -18.23
CA ILE A 383 -18.66 0.53 -16.84
C ILE A 383 -18.63 1.93 -16.22
N LEU A 384 -17.56 2.70 -16.45
CA LEU A 384 -17.36 4.02 -15.85
C LEU A 384 -18.26 5.10 -16.47
N ALA A 385 -18.80 4.86 -17.66
CA ALA A 385 -19.80 5.72 -18.29
C ALA A 385 -21.10 5.85 -17.46
N ASP A 386 -21.41 4.87 -16.60
CA ASP A 386 -22.47 5.01 -15.61
C ASP A 386 -21.93 5.68 -14.34
N ALA A 387 -22.32 6.94 -14.14
CA ALA A 387 -21.95 7.75 -12.97
C ALA A 387 -22.30 7.08 -11.63
N LYS A 388 -23.38 6.27 -11.57
CA LYS A 388 -23.75 5.54 -10.35
C LYS A 388 -22.74 4.43 -10.05
N GLN A 389 -22.28 3.70 -11.06
CA GLN A 389 -21.24 2.68 -10.91
C GLN A 389 -19.91 3.33 -10.55
N ALA A 390 -19.49 4.35 -11.29
CA ALA A 390 -18.23 5.06 -11.05
C ALA A 390 -18.19 5.68 -9.63
N SER A 391 -19.31 6.23 -9.14
CA SER A 391 -19.36 6.80 -7.79
C SER A 391 -19.15 5.76 -6.68
N MET A 392 -19.61 4.51 -6.87
CA MET A 392 -19.33 3.43 -5.90
C MET A 392 -17.82 3.19 -5.76
N LEU A 393 -17.07 3.21 -6.87
CA LEU A 393 -15.62 3.02 -6.86
C LEU A 393 -14.89 4.19 -6.17
N VAL A 394 -15.30 5.43 -6.46
CA VAL A 394 -14.74 6.64 -5.83
C VAL A 394 -14.96 6.60 -4.32
N GLU A 395 -16.18 6.27 -3.88
CA GLU A 395 -16.52 6.18 -2.46
C GLU A 395 -15.76 5.04 -1.76
N CYS A 396 -15.66 3.86 -2.40
CA CYS A 396 -14.82 2.78 -1.91
C CYS A 396 -13.36 3.22 -1.75
N SER A 397 -12.84 4.02 -2.69
CA SER A 397 -11.47 4.53 -2.66
C SER A 397 -11.24 5.47 -1.47
N ILE A 398 -12.20 6.35 -1.16
CA ILE A 398 -12.15 7.21 0.05
C ILE A 398 -12.12 6.34 1.31
N ILE A 399 -12.98 5.33 1.39
CA ILE A 399 -13.05 4.42 2.54
C ILE A 399 -11.75 3.62 2.68
N ILE A 400 -11.17 3.14 1.58
CA ILE A 400 -9.89 2.43 1.56
C ILE A 400 -8.79 3.35 2.09
N TYR A 401 -8.70 4.59 1.61
CA TYR A 401 -7.71 5.57 2.08
C TYR A 401 -7.82 5.82 3.58
N ASN A 402 -9.03 6.13 4.06
CA ASN A 402 -9.29 6.49 5.45
C ASN A 402 -8.97 5.35 6.43
N ASN A 403 -9.04 4.10 5.97
CA ASN A 403 -8.83 2.90 6.81
C ASN A 403 -7.52 2.18 6.48
N ALA A 404 -6.66 2.72 5.61
CA ALA A 404 -5.43 2.06 5.17
C ALA A 404 -4.44 1.80 6.31
N SER A 405 -4.48 2.59 7.39
CA SER A 405 -3.64 2.41 8.58
C SER A 405 -4.02 1.19 9.43
N LEU A 406 -5.22 0.61 9.23
CA LEU A 406 -5.68 -0.59 9.94
C LEU A 406 -5.06 -1.89 9.38
N LYS A 407 -4.09 -1.79 8.46
CA LYS A 407 -3.27 -2.90 7.97
C LYS A 407 -2.41 -3.45 9.12
N SER A 408 -2.91 -4.43 9.88
CA SER A 408 -2.08 -5.21 10.81
C SER A 408 -1.30 -6.29 10.06
N GLU A 409 0.00 -6.44 10.34
CA GLU A 409 0.94 -7.37 9.68
C GLU A 409 0.48 -8.85 9.66
N THR A 410 -0.44 -9.26 10.54
CA THR A 410 -0.83 -10.65 10.76
C THR A 410 -2.02 -11.15 9.91
N GLU A 411 -2.77 -10.28 9.22
CA GLU A 411 -3.94 -10.63 8.36
C GLU A 411 -3.70 -10.34 6.86
N THR A 412 -2.43 -10.20 6.48
CA THR A 412 -1.97 -9.41 5.32
C THR A 412 -2.18 -10.00 3.94
N THR A 413 -2.38 -11.32 3.78
CA THR A 413 -2.20 -11.92 2.46
C THR A 413 -3.30 -11.56 1.46
N LEU A 414 -4.57 -11.94 1.68
CA LEU A 414 -5.63 -11.64 0.72
C LEU A 414 -5.96 -10.15 0.65
N ARG A 415 -6.01 -9.45 1.80
CA ARG A 415 -6.28 -8.02 1.84
C ARG A 415 -5.18 -7.22 1.13
N GLY A 416 -3.91 -7.62 1.29
CA GLY A 416 -2.78 -7.04 0.57
C GLY A 416 -2.91 -7.26 -0.94
N ILE A 417 -3.20 -8.49 -1.37
CA ILE A 417 -3.43 -8.81 -2.79
C ILE A 417 -4.57 -7.96 -3.37
N LEU A 418 -5.70 -7.82 -2.67
CA LEU A 418 -6.81 -6.99 -3.12
C LEU A 418 -6.44 -5.51 -3.18
N PHE A 419 -5.62 -5.01 -2.25
CA PHE A 419 -5.12 -3.63 -2.25
C PHE A 419 -4.21 -3.35 -3.45
N ASP A 420 -3.29 -4.25 -3.78
CA ASP A 420 -2.40 -4.11 -4.94
C ASP A 420 -3.20 -4.13 -6.25
N ARG A 421 -4.19 -5.02 -6.34
CA ARG A 421 -5.12 -5.12 -7.48
C ARG A 421 -6.00 -3.87 -7.62
N TRP A 422 -6.50 -3.32 -6.51
CA TRP A 422 -7.23 -2.06 -6.50
C TRP A 422 -6.35 -0.91 -6.95
N SER A 423 -5.12 -0.81 -6.43
CA SER A 423 -4.15 0.24 -6.83
C SER A 423 -3.87 0.21 -8.34
N TYR A 424 -3.64 -1.00 -8.89
CA TYR A 424 -3.50 -1.19 -10.34
C TYR A 424 -4.75 -0.76 -11.12
N THR A 425 -5.94 -1.07 -10.60
CA THR A 425 -7.21 -0.67 -11.22
C THR A 425 -7.38 0.85 -11.20
N MET A 426 -7.03 1.53 -10.12
CA MET A 426 -7.13 2.99 -10.01
C MET A 426 -6.20 3.73 -10.99
N HIS A 427 -5.02 3.19 -11.30
CA HIS A 427 -4.16 3.74 -12.36
C HIS A 427 -4.84 3.72 -13.74
N ARG A 428 -5.56 2.64 -14.05
CA ARG A 428 -6.30 2.51 -15.32
C ARG A 428 -7.54 3.41 -15.34
N VAL A 429 -8.25 3.50 -14.22
CA VAL A 429 -9.41 4.38 -14.04
C VAL A 429 -9.02 5.85 -14.16
N CYS A 430 -7.87 6.25 -13.61
CA CYS A 430 -7.34 7.61 -13.68
C CYS A 430 -7.25 8.09 -15.14
N ALA A 431 -6.64 7.29 -16.02
CA ALA A 431 -6.52 7.65 -17.43
C ALA A 431 -7.89 7.90 -18.09
N ILE A 432 -8.88 7.04 -17.80
CA ILE A 432 -10.23 7.14 -18.36
C ILE A 432 -10.98 8.37 -17.84
N LEU A 433 -10.94 8.63 -16.52
CA LEU A 433 -11.64 9.77 -15.93
C LEU A 433 -11.02 11.13 -16.31
N VAL A 434 -9.70 11.16 -16.53
CA VAL A 434 -8.99 12.33 -17.05
C VAL A 434 -9.44 12.65 -18.48
N GLU A 435 -9.52 11.63 -19.35
CA GLU A 435 -10.00 11.80 -20.72
C GLU A 435 -11.50 12.18 -20.75
N GLN A 436 -12.28 11.68 -19.80
CA GLN A 436 -13.73 11.85 -19.72
C GLN A 436 -14.17 12.77 -18.56
N ASN A 437 -13.62 14.00 -18.49
CA ASN A 437 -13.80 14.90 -17.34
C ASN A 437 -15.28 15.20 -16.96
N HIS A 438 -16.20 15.15 -17.92
CA HIS A 438 -17.64 15.33 -17.63
C HIS A 438 -18.22 14.19 -16.79
N LEU A 439 -17.81 12.94 -17.07
CA LEU A 439 -18.17 11.77 -16.28
C LEU A 439 -17.57 11.86 -14.87
N ALA A 440 -16.30 12.28 -14.78
CA ALA A 440 -15.62 12.50 -13.51
C ALA A 440 -16.41 13.46 -12.61
N SER A 441 -16.92 14.57 -13.16
CA SER A 441 -17.71 15.53 -12.35
C SER A 441 -18.95 14.87 -11.72
N SER A 442 -19.73 14.13 -12.51
CA SER A 442 -20.96 13.50 -12.01
C SER A 442 -20.72 12.40 -10.98
N CYS A 443 -19.68 11.58 -11.15
CA CYS A 443 -19.40 10.48 -10.24
C CYS A 443 -18.74 10.97 -8.94
N LEU A 444 -17.84 11.95 -9.01
CA LEU A 444 -17.23 12.59 -7.85
C LEU A 444 -18.29 13.30 -7.01
N ASP A 445 -19.22 14.02 -7.65
CA ASP A 445 -20.29 14.70 -6.95
C ASP A 445 -21.17 13.72 -6.16
N LEU A 446 -21.59 12.62 -6.80
CA LEU A 446 -22.40 11.58 -6.15
C LEU A 446 -21.66 10.92 -4.98
N ALA A 447 -20.41 10.52 -5.17
CA ALA A 447 -19.62 9.83 -4.15
C ALA A 447 -19.32 10.73 -2.94
N ILE A 448 -18.87 11.95 -3.20
CA ILE A 448 -18.51 12.90 -2.14
C ILE A 448 -19.76 13.38 -1.41
N LYS A 449 -20.89 13.56 -2.09
CA LYS A 449 -22.18 13.89 -1.44
C LYS A 449 -22.63 12.80 -0.46
N ARG A 450 -22.38 11.53 -0.76
CA ARG A 450 -22.71 10.40 0.15
C ARG A 450 -21.77 10.36 1.36
N HIS A 451 -20.48 10.58 1.13
CA HIS A 451 -19.49 10.62 2.21
C HIS A 451 -19.62 11.88 3.09
N TRP A 452 -19.97 13.00 2.47
CA TRP A 452 -20.12 14.32 3.06
C TRP A 452 -21.46 14.96 2.61
N PRO A 453 -22.55 14.75 3.38
CA PRO A 453 -23.90 15.21 3.00
C PRO A 453 -24.02 16.73 2.75
N ALA A 454 -23.22 17.55 3.44
CA ALA A 454 -23.21 19.01 3.26
C ALA A 454 -22.45 19.48 2.01
N PHE A 455 -21.79 18.59 1.27
CA PHE A 455 -21.13 18.91 0.00
C PHE A 455 -22.15 19.43 -1.03
N GLN A 456 -21.90 20.61 -1.58
CA GLN A 456 -22.68 21.29 -2.61
C GLN A 456 -21.69 22.01 -3.55
N PRO A 457 -21.22 21.34 -4.61
CA PRO A 457 -20.23 21.92 -5.53
C PRO A 457 -20.81 23.14 -6.23
N THR A 458 -20.05 24.23 -6.27
CA THR A 458 -20.38 25.46 -7.00
C THR A 458 -19.77 25.50 -8.40
N ALA A 459 -18.84 24.59 -8.70
CA ALA A 459 -18.16 24.46 -9.98
C ALA A 459 -17.99 22.99 -10.36
N SER A 460 -17.84 22.71 -11.65
CA SER A 460 -17.47 21.38 -12.13
C SER A 460 -16.05 21.02 -11.70
N TRP A 461 -15.78 19.72 -11.59
CA TRP A 461 -14.45 19.22 -11.27
C TRP A 461 -13.47 19.48 -12.42
N THR A 462 -12.26 19.88 -12.06
CA THR A 462 -11.16 20.13 -13.01
C THR A 462 -9.88 19.51 -12.46
N LEU A 463 -8.91 19.21 -13.32
CA LEU A 463 -7.59 18.77 -12.86
C LEU A 463 -6.85 19.94 -12.19
N ALA A 464 -6.16 19.66 -11.09
CA ALA A 464 -5.26 20.60 -10.45
C ALA A 464 -4.09 20.92 -11.39
N ALA A 465 -3.55 22.13 -11.26
CA ALA A 465 -2.38 22.51 -12.04
C ALA A 465 -1.20 21.56 -11.71
N GLU A 466 -0.42 21.21 -12.73
CA GLU A 466 0.79 20.36 -12.59
C GLU A 466 0.53 18.91 -12.11
N SER A 467 -0.73 18.47 -12.05
CA SER A 467 -1.10 17.10 -11.66
C SER A 467 -1.93 16.41 -12.75
N SER A 468 -1.71 15.11 -12.90
CA SER A 468 -2.50 14.23 -13.77
C SER A 468 -3.54 13.38 -13.01
N TYR A 469 -3.64 13.53 -11.68
CA TYR A 469 -4.46 12.66 -10.82
C TYR A 469 -5.17 13.37 -9.66
N TRP A 470 -4.95 14.67 -9.47
CA TRP A 470 -5.69 15.47 -8.48
C TRP A 470 -6.82 16.23 -9.16
N PHE A 471 -8.05 15.95 -8.78
CA PHE A 471 -9.22 16.70 -9.17
C PHE A 471 -9.51 17.77 -8.11
N LYS A 472 -9.95 18.95 -8.54
CA LYS A 472 -10.33 20.07 -7.67
C LYS A 472 -11.71 20.62 -8.03
N THR A 473 -12.43 21.06 -7.00
CA THR A 473 -13.65 21.86 -7.13
C THR A 473 -13.77 22.84 -5.96
N THR A 474 -14.79 23.69 -5.99
CA THR A 474 -15.15 24.60 -4.90
C THR A 474 -16.52 24.21 -4.36
N ASN A 475 -16.62 24.08 -3.04
CA ASN A 475 -17.88 23.86 -2.33
C ASN A 475 -18.55 25.19 -1.97
N ARG A 476 -19.86 25.16 -1.69
CA ARG A 476 -20.57 26.29 -1.09
C ARG A 476 -19.86 26.76 0.19
N GLY A 477 -19.64 28.07 0.32
CA GLY A 477 -18.81 28.65 1.38
C GLY A 477 -17.33 28.84 1.01
N HIS A 478 -16.98 28.75 -0.28
CA HIS A 478 -15.63 28.98 -0.83
C HIS A 478 -14.55 28.01 -0.31
N LEU A 479 -14.95 26.81 0.12
CA LEU A 479 -14.01 25.76 0.51
C LEU A 479 -13.48 25.04 -0.73
N GLN A 480 -12.16 24.98 -0.90
CA GLN A 480 -11.54 24.22 -1.97
C GLN A 480 -11.54 22.74 -1.62
N VAL A 481 -12.03 21.89 -2.53
CA VAL A 481 -12.06 20.43 -2.36
C VAL A 481 -11.11 19.82 -3.37
N HIS A 482 -10.22 18.95 -2.91
CA HIS A 482 -9.29 18.19 -3.74
C HIS A 482 -9.51 16.70 -3.54
N TYR A 483 -9.50 15.94 -4.62
CA TYR A 483 -9.62 14.48 -4.59
C TYR A 483 -8.52 13.84 -5.42
N ASN A 484 -7.79 12.89 -4.83
CA ASN A 484 -6.77 12.11 -5.50
C ASN A 484 -7.38 10.81 -6.01
N ILE A 485 -7.46 10.64 -7.33
CA ILE A 485 -8.06 9.43 -7.91
C ILE A 485 -7.22 8.18 -7.69
N LEU A 486 -5.89 8.29 -7.54
CA LEU A 486 -5.02 7.13 -7.38
C LEU A 486 -5.08 6.57 -5.95
N THR A 487 -5.15 7.44 -4.96
CA THR A 487 -5.10 7.06 -3.54
C THR A 487 -6.48 7.04 -2.87
N GLY A 488 -7.47 7.73 -3.43
CA GLY A 488 -8.76 7.97 -2.78
C GLY A 488 -8.75 9.09 -1.74
N GLU A 489 -7.63 9.83 -1.61
CA GLU A 489 -7.50 10.92 -0.64
C GLU A 489 -8.44 12.08 -0.96
N LEU A 490 -9.21 12.53 0.03
CA LEU A 490 -10.15 13.64 -0.09
C LEU A 490 -9.80 14.75 0.91
N LEU A 491 -9.47 15.92 0.38
CA LEU A 491 -9.03 17.09 1.13
C LEU A 491 -10.01 18.25 0.96
N VAL A 492 -10.22 19.01 2.04
CA VAL A 492 -10.95 20.28 2.05
C VAL A 492 -10.02 21.35 2.64
N ASN A 493 -9.75 22.41 1.87
CA ASN A 493 -8.75 23.43 2.17
C ASN A 493 -7.36 22.86 2.54
N GLY A 494 -6.97 21.76 1.88
CA GLY A 494 -5.70 21.07 2.12
C GLY A 494 -5.67 20.18 3.35
N LEU A 495 -6.80 19.99 4.06
CA LEU A 495 -6.91 19.12 5.22
C LEU A 495 -7.79 17.91 4.91
N PRO A 496 -7.47 16.71 5.41
CA PRO A 496 -8.27 15.50 5.15
C PRO A 496 -9.63 15.52 5.85
N LEU A 497 -10.63 14.90 5.25
CA LEU A 497 -11.99 14.71 5.81
C LEU A 497 -12.07 13.50 6.77
N THR A 498 -11.08 13.35 7.65
CA THR A 498 -10.95 12.15 8.47
C THR A 498 -11.01 12.47 9.95
N ARG A 499 -9.86 12.41 10.61
CA ARG A 499 -9.72 12.37 12.05
C ARG A 499 -9.27 13.73 12.57
N LEU A 500 -9.70 14.09 13.77
CA LEU A 500 -9.15 15.25 14.45
C LEU A 500 -7.65 15.07 14.65
N PRO A 501 -6.83 16.14 14.54
CA PRO A 501 -5.42 16.05 14.89
C PRO A 501 -5.25 15.54 16.32
N GLU A 502 -4.19 14.78 16.56
CA GLU A 502 -3.96 14.08 17.84
C GLU A 502 -4.00 15.00 19.07
N GLN A 503 -3.60 16.27 18.92
CA GLN A 503 -3.69 17.29 19.97
C GLN A 503 -5.11 17.57 20.46
N TYR A 504 -6.14 17.38 19.63
CA TYR A 504 -7.54 17.55 20.01
C TYR A 504 -8.03 16.32 20.77
N GLU A 505 -7.72 15.13 20.26
CA GLU A 505 -8.25 13.88 20.81
C GLU A 505 -7.61 13.48 22.14
N ARG A 506 -6.34 13.88 22.36
CA ARG A 506 -5.64 13.69 23.64
C ARG A 506 -6.01 14.74 24.70
N HIS A 507 -6.84 15.72 24.38
CA HIS A 507 -7.21 16.76 25.33
C HIS A 507 -8.21 16.22 26.37
N ASP A 508 -8.01 16.55 27.65
CA ASP A 508 -8.84 16.04 28.76
C ASP A 508 -10.35 16.29 28.55
N ASP A 509 -10.74 17.49 28.10
CA ASP A 509 -12.14 17.79 27.80
C ASP A 509 -12.70 16.95 26.62
N TYR A 510 -11.85 16.52 25.67
CA TYR A 510 -12.26 15.61 24.60
C TYR A 510 -12.52 14.21 25.17
N GLU A 511 -11.57 13.67 25.95
CA GLU A 511 -11.73 12.37 26.61
C GLU A 511 -12.96 12.37 27.52
N ARG A 512 -13.17 13.46 28.25
CA ARG A 512 -14.31 13.63 29.15
C ARG A 512 -15.66 13.73 28.44
N LEU A 513 -15.72 14.30 27.23
CA LEU A 513 -16.96 14.42 26.46
C LEU A 513 -17.22 13.22 25.57
N PHE A 514 -16.21 12.66 24.92
CA PHE A 514 -16.35 11.65 23.88
C PHE A 514 -15.84 10.27 24.30
N GLU A 515 -15.24 10.11 25.48
CA GLU A 515 -14.76 8.82 26.03
C GLU A 515 -13.78 8.11 25.09
N GLY A 516 -12.93 8.87 24.41
CA GLY A 516 -11.96 8.35 23.44
C GLY A 516 -12.56 7.94 22.09
N LEU A 517 -13.84 8.23 21.83
CA LEU A 517 -14.46 8.00 20.53
C LEU A 517 -13.79 8.86 19.45
N ILE A 518 -13.41 8.23 18.34
CA ILE A 518 -12.85 8.92 17.17
C ILE A 518 -13.99 9.41 16.28
N LEU A 519 -14.12 10.72 16.17
CA LEU A 519 -15.13 11.37 15.33
C LEU A 519 -14.58 11.65 13.92
N ASN A 520 -15.43 11.43 12.90
CA ASN A 520 -15.14 11.87 11.55
C ASN A 520 -15.46 13.37 11.44
N VAL A 521 -14.46 14.15 11.05
CA VAL A 521 -14.52 15.61 11.00
C VAL A 521 -14.17 16.18 9.64
N MET A 522 -14.61 17.41 9.42
CA MET A 522 -14.35 18.24 8.24
C MET A 522 -14.01 19.66 8.66
N PRO A 523 -13.42 20.50 7.80
CA PRO A 523 -13.20 21.90 8.12
C PRO A 523 -14.50 22.63 8.45
N SER A 524 -14.48 23.41 9.53
CA SER A 524 -15.61 24.26 9.91
C SER A 524 -15.53 25.64 9.25
N ASN A 525 -16.69 26.22 8.97
CA ASN A 525 -16.87 27.61 8.53
C ASN A 525 -17.13 28.59 9.69
N LEU A 526 -17.23 28.12 10.94
CA LEU A 526 -17.48 28.99 12.10
C LEU A 526 -16.18 29.67 12.56
N PRO A 527 -16.19 31.00 12.82
CA PRO A 527 -15.03 31.70 13.37
C PRO A 527 -14.53 31.08 14.67
N GLY A 528 -13.22 30.87 14.79
CA GLY A 528 -12.58 30.25 15.95
C GLY A 528 -12.62 28.71 15.96
N MET A 529 -13.49 28.10 15.14
CA MET A 529 -13.56 26.64 14.96
C MET A 529 -12.77 26.25 13.72
N ARG A 530 -12.06 25.13 13.79
CA ARG A 530 -11.30 24.57 12.66
C ARG A 530 -11.97 23.36 12.06
N PHE A 531 -12.64 22.56 12.87
CA PHE A 531 -13.27 21.31 12.43
C PHE A 531 -14.73 21.25 12.88
N CYS A 532 -15.55 20.46 12.21
CA CYS A 532 -16.85 20.03 12.71
C CYS A 532 -17.15 18.60 12.26
N THR A 533 -18.09 17.92 12.91
CA THR A 533 -18.47 16.56 12.54
C THR A 533 -19.08 16.51 11.15
N THR A 534 -18.76 15.48 10.37
CA THR A 534 -19.33 15.29 9.03
C THR A 534 -20.82 14.98 9.04
N GLN A 535 -21.33 14.48 10.16
CA GLN A 535 -22.73 14.13 10.42
C GLN A 535 -23.13 14.55 11.84
N GLN A 536 -24.42 14.52 12.14
CA GLN A 536 -24.92 14.79 13.49
C GLN A 536 -24.49 13.68 14.46
N PHE A 537 -23.90 14.08 15.58
CA PHE A 537 -23.56 13.21 16.69
C PHE A 537 -24.55 13.46 17.84
N GLN A 538 -25.32 12.43 18.22
CA GLN A 538 -26.37 12.54 19.25
C GLN A 538 -27.39 13.67 18.97
N GLY A 539 -27.66 13.95 17.69
CA GLY A 539 -28.56 15.03 17.26
C GLY A 539 -27.90 16.41 17.09
N HIS A 540 -26.59 16.54 17.34
CA HIS A 540 -25.85 17.81 17.29
C HIS A 540 -24.79 17.79 16.18
N ILE A 541 -24.57 18.90 15.47
CA ILE A 541 -23.31 19.08 14.74
C ILE A 541 -22.29 19.62 15.75
N VAL A 542 -21.16 18.95 15.90
CA VAL A 542 -20.15 19.33 16.88
C VAL A 542 -19.01 20.03 16.17
N HIS A 543 -18.70 21.25 16.59
CA HIS A 543 -17.60 22.06 16.09
C HIS A 543 -16.44 22.04 17.08
N PHE A 544 -15.22 21.95 16.57
CA PHE A 544 -13.98 21.89 17.31
C PHE A 544 -13.06 23.03 16.91
N GLY A 545 -12.53 23.72 17.90
CA GLY A 545 -11.47 24.71 17.78
C GLY A 545 -10.40 24.46 18.83
N MET A 546 -9.28 25.16 18.70
CA MET A 546 -8.22 25.16 19.70
C MET A 546 -7.79 26.60 19.91
N GLN A 547 -7.84 27.06 21.15
CA GLN A 547 -7.37 28.38 21.55
C GLN A 547 -6.41 28.23 22.72
N ASP A 548 -5.15 28.60 22.48
CA ASP A 548 -4.04 28.37 23.41
C ASP A 548 -3.91 26.89 23.82
N GLN A 549 -4.34 26.54 25.03
CA GLN A 549 -4.37 25.17 25.55
C GLN A 549 -5.79 24.61 25.71
N ASP A 550 -6.83 25.38 25.42
CA ASP A 550 -8.22 24.95 25.60
C ASP A 550 -8.81 24.42 24.29
N LEU A 551 -9.41 23.23 24.40
CA LEU A 551 -10.31 22.70 23.40
C LEU A 551 -11.62 23.50 23.39
N LEU A 552 -11.92 24.13 22.25
CA LEU A 552 -13.22 24.75 22.02
C LEU A 552 -14.17 23.69 21.45
N VAL A 553 -15.31 23.46 22.12
CA VAL A 553 -16.37 22.59 21.61
C VAL A 553 -17.66 23.40 21.54
N ARG A 554 -18.30 23.42 20.37
CA ARG A 554 -19.60 24.06 20.16
C ARG A 554 -20.58 23.08 19.55
N LEU A 555 -21.78 22.98 20.12
CA LEU A 555 -22.87 22.20 19.55
C LEU A 555 -23.79 23.12 18.76
N GLU A 556 -24.22 22.66 17.59
CA GLU A 556 -25.25 23.30 16.76
C GLU A 556 -26.48 22.39 16.68
N VAL A 557 -27.64 22.95 17.04
CA VAL A 557 -28.98 22.31 16.93
C VAL A 557 -29.99 23.34 16.47
N ASN A 558 -30.67 23.09 15.33
CA ASN A 558 -31.73 23.95 14.82
C ASN A 558 -31.37 25.45 14.81
N GLU A 559 -30.13 25.77 14.39
CA GLU A 559 -29.55 27.14 14.38
C GLU A 559 -29.23 27.76 15.74
N SER A 560 -29.46 27.06 16.85
CA SER A 560 -29.02 27.44 18.19
C SER A 560 -27.65 26.84 18.52
N TYR A 561 -26.85 27.58 19.29
CA TYR A 561 -25.49 27.18 19.65
C TYR A 561 -25.28 27.05 21.16
N LEU A 562 -24.61 25.96 21.55
CA LEU A 562 -24.13 25.71 22.91
C LEU A 562 -22.60 25.70 22.92
N ASP A 563 -21.99 26.51 23.78
CA ASP A 563 -20.54 26.58 23.93
C ASP A 563 -20.09 25.83 25.18
N LEU A 564 -19.09 24.96 25.04
CA LEU A 564 -18.47 24.31 26.19
C LEU A 564 -17.70 25.34 27.01
N ILE A 565 -17.99 25.41 28.31
CA ILE A 565 -17.19 26.16 29.26
C ILE A 565 -16.12 25.22 29.85
N PRO A 566 -14.82 25.56 29.72
CA PRO A 566 -13.75 24.73 30.28
C PRO A 566 -13.91 24.58 31.79
N SER A 567 -13.86 23.33 32.27
CA SER A 567 -14.08 23.00 33.70
C SER A 567 -13.12 23.74 34.64
N ARG A 568 -11.91 24.07 34.16
CA ARG A 568 -10.91 24.88 34.89
C ARG A 568 -11.42 26.27 35.29
N THR A 569 -12.35 26.85 34.54
CA THR A 569 -12.90 28.19 34.83
C THR A 569 -13.88 28.17 36.00
N LEU A 570 -14.47 27.01 36.30
CA LEU A 570 -15.42 26.81 37.40
C LEU A 570 -14.76 26.17 38.62
N ARG A 571 -13.48 25.80 38.51
CA ARG A 571 -12.66 25.30 39.61
C ARG A 571 -12.62 26.36 40.72
N ASP A 572 -12.71 25.91 41.97
CA ASP A 572 -12.77 26.72 43.18
C ASP A 572 -14.02 27.61 43.35
N MET A 573 -14.85 27.78 42.31
CA MET A 573 -16.15 28.47 42.40
C MET A 573 -17.29 27.54 42.78
N LEU A 574 -17.19 26.25 42.44
CA LEU A 574 -18.20 25.23 42.68
C LEU A 574 -17.64 24.02 43.44
N PRO A 575 -18.50 23.27 44.15
CA PRO A 575 -18.09 21.99 44.72
C PRO A 575 -17.56 21.03 43.65
N HIS A 576 -16.64 20.15 44.03
CA HIS A 576 -15.89 19.31 43.10
C HIS A 576 -16.77 18.43 42.20
N SER A 577 -17.87 17.88 42.71
CA SER A 577 -18.81 17.07 41.93
C SER A 577 -19.46 17.86 40.78
N PHE A 578 -19.87 19.11 41.01
CA PHE A 578 -20.45 19.97 39.98
C PHE A 578 -19.44 20.35 38.89
N VAL A 579 -18.14 20.33 39.22
CA VAL A 579 -17.06 20.58 38.26
C VAL A 579 -16.60 19.30 37.55
N ASN A 580 -16.67 18.12 38.18
CA ASN A 580 -16.09 16.87 37.68
C ASN A 580 -17.12 15.90 37.07
N ASP A 581 -18.37 15.94 37.52
CA ASP A 581 -19.42 14.99 37.12
C ASP A 581 -20.38 15.56 36.06
N TYR A 582 -20.17 16.82 35.66
CA TYR A 582 -21.04 17.55 34.71
C TYR A 582 -20.27 18.16 33.55
N ALA A 583 -20.87 18.22 32.37
CA ALA A 583 -20.45 19.08 31.26
C ALA A 583 -21.16 20.44 31.35
N HIS A 584 -20.42 21.52 31.11
CA HIS A 584 -20.90 22.89 31.30
C HIS A 584 -21.16 23.55 29.95
N TRP A 585 -22.43 23.72 29.59
CA TRP A 585 -22.84 24.27 28.31
C TRP A 585 -23.43 25.68 28.46
N TYR A 586 -22.80 26.67 27.85
CA TYR A 586 -23.32 28.03 27.76
C TYR A 586 -24.31 28.15 26.60
N HIS A 587 -25.54 28.54 26.92
CA HIS A 587 -26.60 28.78 25.94
C HIS A 587 -26.62 30.26 25.57
N ASN A 588 -26.17 30.58 24.35
CA ASN A 588 -26.01 31.97 23.90
C ASN A 588 -27.32 32.76 23.92
N GLU A 589 -28.42 32.16 23.44
CA GLU A 589 -29.72 32.83 23.37
C GLU A 589 -30.38 33.07 24.74
N ALA A 590 -30.33 32.06 25.63
CA ALA A 590 -30.94 32.14 26.95
C ALA A 590 -30.04 32.86 27.98
N GLY A 591 -28.74 33.02 27.70
CA GLY A 591 -27.78 33.64 28.61
C GLY A 591 -27.56 32.84 29.90
N ILE A 592 -27.68 31.51 29.83
CA ILE A 592 -27.54 30.59 30.98
C ILE A 592 -26.39 29.60 30.76
N ILE A 593 -25.82 29.06 31.85
CA ILE A 593 -24.90 27.92 31.77
C ILE A 593 -25.61 26.71 32.35
N GLN A 594 -25.87 25.71 31.51
CA GLN A 594 -26.49 24.45 31.89
C GLN A 594 -25.42 23.41 32.24
N LEU A 595 -25.56 22.79 33.41
CA LEU A 595 -24.74 21.68 33.86
C LEU A 595 -25.48 20.38 33.54
N ARG A 596 -25.00 19.66 32.52
CA ARG A 596 -25.54 18.35 32.13
C ARG A 596 -24.68 17.24 32.72
N SER A 597 -25.30 16.24 33.33
CA SER A 597 -24.56 15.12 33.91
C SER A 597 -23.70 14.44 32.85
N LEU A 598 -22.47 14.01 33.18
CA LEU A 598 -21.65 13.25 32.23
C LEU A 598 -22.34 11.94 31.82
N LYS A 599 -23.26 11.39 32.61
CA LYS A 599 -24.04 10.21 32.20
C LYS A 599 -25.03 10.51 31.06
N ASP A 600 -25.45 11.76 30.91
CA ASP A 600 -26.40 12.23 29.90
C ASP A 600 -26.03 13.66 29.45
N ARG A 601 -24.85 13.79 28.85
CA ARG A 601 -24.20 15.09 28.57
C ARG A 601 -24.75 15.82 27.33
N TRP A 602 -25.53 15.12 26.51
CA TRP A 602 -25.98 15.58 25.20
C TRP A 602 -27.44 16.03 25.20
N THR A 603 -28.27 15.50 26.09
CA THR A 603 -29.69 15.85 26.19
C THR A 603 -29.93 16.84 27.32
N SER A 604 -30.93 17.70 27.16
CA SER A 604 -31.32 18.67 28.18
C SER A 604 -32.40 18.06 29.06
N ASN A 605 -32.20 18.10 30.37
CA ASN A 605 -33.21 17.69 31.35
C ASN A 605 -33.77 18.92 32.08
N PRO A 606 -35.11 19.02 32.29
CA PRO A 606 -35.71 20.07 33.13
C PRO A 606 -35.12 20.18 34.54
N ASP A 607 -34.60 19.07 35.08
CA ASP A 607 -33.98 18.99 36.39
C ASP A 607 -32.46 19.24 36.38
N ASP A 608 -31.88 19.67 35.26
CA ASP A 608 -30.48 20.07 35.20
C ASP A 608 -30.21 21.31 36.07
N TRP A 609 -28.97 21.41 36.54
CA TRP A 609 -28.50 22.59 37.25
C TRP A 609 -28.19 23.70 36.24
N CYS A 610 -28.71 24.90 36.47
CA CYS A 610 -28.51 26.05 35.59
C CYS A 610 -27.97 27.24 36.36
N PHE A 611 -26.88 27.83 35.88
CA PHE A 611 -26.50 29.18 36.24
C PHE A 611 -27.40 30.16 35.51
N VAL A 612 -28.14 30.93 36.28
CA VAL A 612 -29.01 32.01 35.81
C VAL A 612 -28.55 33.33 36.40
N ARG A 613 -28.65 34.41 35.60
CA ARG A 613 -28.42 35.77 36.10
C ARG A 613 -29.67 36.26 36.82
N GLN A 614 -29.55 36.52 38.12
CA GLN A 614 -30.60 37.11 38.95
C GLN A 614 -29.99 38.13 39.92
N ASP A 615 -30.66 39.27 40.09
CA ASP A 615 -30.26 40.34 41.03
C ASP A 615 -28.82 40.85 40.85
N GLY A 616 -28.33 40.90 39.61
CA GLY A 616 -26.97 41.36 39.30
C GLY A 616 -25.86 40.34 39.56
N GLY A 617 -26.18 39.11 39.97
CA GLY A 617 -25.23 38.02 40.19
C GLY A 617 -25.61 36.72 39.45
N TRP A 618 -24.67 35.78 39.40
CA TRP A 618 -24.94 34.42 38.94
C TRP A 618 -25.38 33.54 40.11
N LYS A 619 -26.48 32.81 39.93
CA LYS A 619 -26.97 31.82 40.91
C LYS A 619 -27.09 30.47 40.22
N LEU A 620 -26.54 29.42 40.82
CA LEU A 620 -26.74 28.05 40.35
C LEU A 620 -28.01 27.50 40.99
N CYS A 621 -28.98 27.14 40.16
CA CYS A 621 -30.28 26.64 40.62
C CYS A 621 -30.71 25.37 39.89
N GLN A 622 -31.55 24.57 40.54
CA GLN A 622 -32.18 23.39 39.97
C GLN A 622 -33.70 23.56 39.98
N ALA A 623 -34.34 23.32 38.83
CA ALA A 623 -35.79 23.46 38.64
C ALA A 623 -36.39 24.81 39.14
N GLY A 624 -35.56 25.86 39.23
CA GLY A 624 -35.91 27.17 39.79
C GLY A 624 -36.29 27.18 41.27
N ARG A 625 -36.01 26.10 42.02
CA ARG A 625 -36.45 25.91 43.41
C ARG A 625 -35.31 25.76 44.39
N THR A 626 -34.29 25.00 44.00
CA THR A 626 -33.15 24.69 44.84
C THR A 626 -31.97 25.53 44.37
N PHE A 627 -31.29 26.20 45.30
CA PHE A 627 -30.15 27.07 45.01
C PHE A 627 -28.91 26.58 45.73
N LEU A 628 -27.78 26.50 45.02
CA LEU A 628 -26.49 26.20 45.63
C LEU A 628 -25.94 27.47 46.29
N PHE A 629 -25.57 27.38 47.56
CA PHE A 629 -24.82 28.43 48.23
C PHE A 629 -23.40 28.50 47.66
N ALA A 630 -22.99 29.70 47.21
CA ALA A 630 -21.63 29.90 46.73
C ALA A 630 -20.63 29.55 47.85
N PRO A 631 -19.66 28.64 47.62
CA PRO A 631 -18.67 28.24 48.62
C PRO A 631 -17.86 29.42 49.18
N SER A 632 -17.68 30.48 48.38
CA SER A 632 -16.99 31.72 48.78
C SER A 632 -17.80 32.63 49.71
N SER A 633 -19.13 32.43 49.80
CA SER A 633 -20.01 33.26 50.62
C SER A 633 -19.65 33.17 52.11
N SER A 634 -19.89 34.26 52.85
CA SER A 634 -19.59 34.31 54.29
C SER A 634 -20.38 33.27 55.09
N MET A 635 -21.61 32.97 54.68
CA MET A 635 -22.45 31.96 55.31
C MET A 635 -21.95 30.54 55.02
N ALA A 636 -21.63 30.23 53.76
CA ALA A 636 -21.09 28.92 53.39
C ALA A 636 -19.77 28.64 54.12
N ARG A 637 -18.88 29.64 54.24
CA ARG A 637 -17.62 29.49 55.01
C ARG A 637 -17.82 29.20 56.48
N ARG A 638 -18.84 29.77 57.14
CA ARG A 638 -19.16 29.45 58.54
C ARG A 638 -19.65 28.02 58.68
N ILE A 639 -20.55 27.58 57.80
CA ILE A 639 -21.10 26.22 57.82
C ILE A 639 -20.00 25.20 57.50
N ALA A 640 -19.16 25.47 56.51
CA ALA A 640 -18.00 24.64 56.19
C ALA A 640 -17.00 24.57 57.34
N GLY A 641 -16.84 25.64 58.13
CA GLY A 641 -16.03 25.61 59.35
C GLY A 641 -16.58 24.64 60.40
N ILE A 642 -17.90 24.62 60.60
CA ILE A 642 -18.58 23.68 61.52
C ILE A 642 -18.40 22.24 61.05
N LEU A 643 -18.52 21.99 59.74
CA LEU A 643 -18.45 20.66 59.13
C LEU A 643 -17.04 20.27 58.65
N SER A 644 -16.02 21.08 58.95
CA SER A 644 -14.64 20.83 58.54
C SER A 644 -14.03 19.50 58.98
N PRO A 645 -14.46 18.85 60.10
CA PRO A 645 -13.99 17.51 60.42
C PRO A 645 -14.51 16.41 59.48
N LEU A 646 -15.62 16.66 58.76
CA LEU A 646 -16.27 15.69 57.90
C LEU A 646 -15.76 15.78 56.46
N GLU A 647 -15.65 16.99 55.91
CA GLU A 647 -15.29 17.21 54.50
C GLU A 647 -14.74 18.62 54.28
N ALA A 648 -13.91 18.78 53.24
CA ALA A 648 -13.41 20.08 52.81
C ALA A 648 -14.54 20.99 52.26
N PRO A 649 -14.39 22.33 52.27
CA PRO A 649 -15.46 23.24 51.84
C PRO A 649 -16.03 22.98 50.43
N LEU A 650 -15.17 22.56 49.48
CA LEU A 650 -15.58 22.24 48.11
C LEU A 650 -16.10 20.79 47.95
N GLY A 651 -16.07 19.97 49.01
CA GLY A 651 -16.75 18.68 49.04
C GLY A 651 -18.17 18.76 49.62
N LEU A 652 -18.57 19.91 50.18
CA LEU A 652 -19.91 20.12 50.76
C LEU A 652 -20.90 20.66 49.73
N HIS A 653 -22.12 20.10 49.70
CA HIS A 653 -23.22 20.60 48.87
C HIS A 653 -24.23 21.32 49.76
N MET A 654 -24.19 22.65 49.79
CA MET A 654 -25.11 23.46 50.59
C MET A 654 -26.27 23.95 49.72
N LEU A 655 -27.40 23.25 49.78
CA LEU A 655 -28.56 23.41 48.92
C LEU A 655 -29.71 24.07 49.68
N TYR A 656 -30.17 25.23 49.22
CA TYR A 656 -31.31 25.94 49.80
C TYR A 656 -32.57 25.70 48.97
N ASP A 657 -33.57 25.07 49.57
CA ASP A 657 -34.89 24.87 48.97
C ASP A 657 -35.79 26.07 49.31
N ALA A 658 -36.09 26.90 48.32
CA ALA A 658 -36.88 28.11 48.50
C ALA A 658 -38.34 27.83 48.91
N ARG A 659 -38.90 26.64 48.64
CA ARG A 659 -40.26 26.28 49.08
C ARG A 659 -40.29 25.87 50.53
N LYS A 660 -39.32 25.08 50.96
CA LYS A 660 -39.22 24.61 52.35
C LYS A 660 -38.59 25.64 53.28
N SER A 661 -37.96 26.68 52.72
CA SER A 661 -37.13 27.65 53.46
C SER A 661 -36.09 26.94 54.34
N ALA A 662 -35.52 25.86 53.80
CA ALA A 662 -34.62 24.96 54.52
C ALA A 662 -33.30 24.83 53.76
N LEU A 663 -32.21 24.79 54.53
CA LEU A 663 -30.88 24.49 54.02
C LEU A 663 -30.58 23.01 54.26
N GLU A 664 -30.25 22.30 53.20
CA GLU A 664 -29.79 20.92 53.20
C GLU A 664 -28.29 20.91 52.90
N VAL A 665 -27.49 20.21 53.72
CA VAL A 665 -26.05 20.13 53.51
C VAL A 665 -25.66 18.67 53.28
N ARG A 666 -25.40 18.32 52.02
CA ARG A 666 -25.02 16.96 51.64
C ARG A 666 -23.51 16.80 51.60
N VAL A 667 -23.04 15.60 51.94
CA VAL A 667 -21.63 15.19 51.88
C VAL A 667 -21.53 13.97 50.95
N PRO A 668 -21.38 14.18 49.62
CA PRO A 668 -21.48 13.11 48.63
C PRO A 668 -20.45 11.99 48.82
N SER A 669 -19.24 12.33 49.27
CA SER A 669 -18.15 11.38 49.52
C SER A 669 -18.52 10.35 50.59
N LEU A 670 -19.36 10.71 51.55
CA LEU A 670 -19.81 9.86 52.65
C LEU A 670 -21.20 9.25 52.43
N ARG A 671 -21.87 9.58 51.30
CA ARG A 671 -23.28 9.22 51.03
C ARG A 671 -24.23 9.63 52.15
N LEU A 672 -23.98 10.79 52.76
CA LEU A 672 -24.82 11.38 53.79
C LEU A 672 -25.62 12.52 53.16
N ASP A 673 -26.95 12.37 53.18
CA ASP A 673 -27.91 13.40 52.76
C ASP A 673 -28.36 14.24 53.97
#